data_AF-A0A440KLV6-F1
#
_entry.id   AF-A0A440KLV6-F1
#
_cell.length_a   1.000
_cell.length_b   1.000
_cell.length_c   1.000
_cell.angle_alpha   90.00
_cell.angle_beta   90.00
_cell.angle_gamma   90.00
#
_symmetry.space_group_name_H-M   'P 1'
#
loop_
_entity.id
_entity.type
_entity.pdbx_description
1 polymer ?
#
loop_
_entity_poly.entity_id
_entity_poly.type
_entity_poly.pdbx_seq_one_letter_code
_entity_poly.pdbx_strand_id
1 'polypeptide(L)'
;MANEIRDAFNTVYADGPSGSPSQPEKSQIRSEIGGAIQTAVDGLDARVGAVEGAVGGLPAEVADLSARVDEVEAMALTGVKPAKQSVRLLMTTNVDIATAMENGDTLDALTLATGDRVALTGQTAPAQNGVWVVQASGTAIRATDMDTESELIGARFDVDAGTHAAETWSVQTLAPIAVGTTAISIVKTTSSNATTAEVQAARGGQPSLGTRLDNLESSTDLIGSVNIGKVPAVVTASLLPSAFVIVGPVTEDRAVDRIHFAGAAGTLVLYAASRDGLTNNYTPLRVKQYAVAAGVNDISGDNFNVNAGEYLIGYANQGIYRNTAAPGFSNTFLVSPVSIKQVSAATVIAGHRPEIGFELIGRVAADEEADAIVAIDVGRPMANLAASTAWSGTVWVAPDEPSLVDGRVTKVRVHGTNAGTLSLYVATKNADGTFTTAASSSHAVAAGTVEVDTDLPIAVGQEIIFRHTGIVHYQSGAGGLRFAYLGSAPTTNSAITSHITGSNLMFGATIEGEVRGLATSTDRRVTVLEGGSNPWSGRKVAFLGTSITAGDAWVGAVAAELGMTATDLGFGGGTVTAWNPGGGTVGGQIISQIASIPTDASLVLLEGFVNDIWQSGGAPLGVYTDKVQGTFYGALWAAYTAIKARAPNALIVCLCDWGDSTNPAGTAQEEQDLNAQSLSPWHYREAYRISANMAGLPFLLLGGMGFGYFTPEFYTDHIHQNVAGNARIPTWVAPFIRLLRPIS
;
A
#
# COMPACT_ATOMS: atom_id res chain seq x y z
N MET A 1 -7.52 -39.21 -28.03
CA MET A 1 -7.63 -40.51 -27.34
C MET A 1 -7.86 -41.72 -28.23
N ALA A 2 -8.97 -41.86 -28.99
CA ALA A 2 -9.18 -43.08 -29.80
C ALA A 2 -8.09 -43.32 -30.88
N ASN A 3 -7.53 -42.25 -31.43
CA ASN A 3 -6.43 -42.34 -32.39
C ASN A 3 -5.09 -42.69 -31.71
N GLU A 4 -4.80 -42.14 -30.53
CA GLU A 4 -3.53 -42.37 -29.80
C GLU A 4 -3.37 -43.82 -29.35
N ILE A 5 -4.42 -44.44 -28.81
CA ILE A 5 -4.39 -45.86 -28.42
C ILE A 5 -4.22 -46.73 -29.66
N ARG A 6 -4.99 -46.45 -30.72
CA ARG A 6 -4.87 -47.17 -32.00
C ARG A 6 -3.47 -47.06 -32.59
N ASP A 7 -2.86 -45.88 -32.51
CA ASP A 7 -1.52 -45.64 -33.03
C ASP A 7 -0.46 -46.35 -32.17
N ALA A 8 -0.62 -46.42 -30.84
CA ALA A 8 0.22 -47.25 -29.98
C ALA A 8 0.11 -48.76 -30.30
N PHE A 9 -1.10 -49.25 -30.60
CA PHE A 9 -1.28 -50.61 -31.11
C PHE A 9 -0.59 -50.80 -32.47
N ASN A 10 -0.74 -49.86 -33.40
CA ASN A 10 -0.10 -49.93 -34.70
C ASN A 10 1.43 -49.93 -34.58
N THR A 11 2.01 -49.15 -33.66
CA THR A 11 3.45 -49.12 -33.38
C THR A 11 3.95 -50.45 -32.82
N VAL A 12 3.31 -50.97 -31.77
CA VAL A 12 3.75 -52.23 -31.13
C VAL A 12 3.59 -53.44 -32.08
N TYR A 13 2.57 -53.44 -32.94
CA TYR A 13 2.29 -54.56 -33.84
C TYR A 13 2.85 -54.39 -35.27
N ALA A 14 3.44 -53.22 -35.60
CA ALA A 14 4.11 -53.01 -36.90
C ALA A 14 5.25 -54.01 -37.14
N ASP A 15 5.83 -54.56 -36.06
CA ASP A 15 6.99 -55.46 -36.09
C ASP A 15 6.62 -56.95 -36.05
N GLY A 16 5.36 -57.34 -36.26
CA GLY A 16 4.94 -58.76 -36.25
C GLY A 16 5.70 -59.60 -37.31
N PRO A 17 6.25 -60.79 -36.99
CA PRO A 17 7.40 -61.28 -37.74
C PRO A 17 7.07 -62.25 -38.85
N SER A 18 8.00 -62.40 -39.81
CA SER A 18 8.09 -63.60 -40.65
C SER A 18 8.92 -64.73 -40.02
N GLY A 19 9.20 -64.72 -38.71
CA GLY A 19 10.04 -65.77 -38.11
C GLY A 19 10.17 -65.89 -36.58
N SER A 20 9.61 -64.98 -35.76
CA SER A 20 9.73 -65.06 -34.28
C SER A 20 8.38 -65.33 -33.60
N PRO A 21 8.11 -66.54 -33.08
CA PRO A 21 6.80 -66.89 -32.53
C PRO A 21 6.41 -66.12 -31.25
N SER A 22 7.24 -65.20 -30.75
CA SER A 22 7.07 -64.47 -29.49
C SER A 22 7.00 -62.94 -29.59
N GLN A 23 6.78 -62.37 -30.79
CA GLN A 23 6.55 -60.93 -30.99
C GLN A 23 5.05 -60.59 -31.11
N PRO A 24 4.61 -59.37 -30.69
CA PRO A 24 5.45 -58.31 -30.12
C PRO A 24 5.89 -58.58 -28.68
N GLU A 25 6.98 -57.93 -28.24
CA GLU A 25 7.54 -58.19 -26.91
C GLU A 25 6.60 -57.72 -25.80
N LYS A 26 6.45 -58.53 -24.74
CA LYS A 26 5.59 -58.19 -23.59
C LYS A 26 6.03 -56.89 -22.88
N SER A 27 7.31 -56.55 -22.94
CA SER A 27 7.89 -55.27 -22.47
C SER A 27 7.29 -54.09 -23.23
N GLN A 28 7.32 -54.12 -24.57
CA GLN A 28 6.80 -53.07 -25.44
C GLN A 28 5.29 -52.89 -25.30
N ILE A 29 4.53 -53.99 -25.23
CA ILE A 29 3.08 -53.92 -24.96
C ILE A 29 2.80 -53.19 -23.65
N ARG A 30 3.54 -53.51 -22.57
CA ARG A 30 3.34 -52.88 -21.26
C ARG A 30 3.75 -51.40 -21.26
N SER A 31 4.86 -51.05 -21.89
CA SER A 31 5.36 -49.67 -21.89
C SER A 31 4.55 -48.75 -22.82
N GLU A 32 4.25 -49.19 -24.04
CA GLU A 32 3.67 -48.32 -25.06
C GLU A 32 2.14 -48.33 -25.02
N ILE A 33 1.51 -49.50 -25.18
CA ILE A 33 0.04 -49.61 -25.11
C ILE A 33 -0.43 -49.40 -23.67
N GLY A 34 0.20 -50.07 -22.70
CA GLY A 34 -0.13 -49.92 -21.28
C GLY A 34 0.09 -48.49 -20.78
N GLY A 35 1.19 -47.85 -21.17
CA GLY A 35 1.47 -46.45 -20.83
C GLY A 35 0.48 -45.47 -21.44
N ALA A 36 0.11 -45.66 -22.71
CA ALA A 36 -0.89 -44.81 -23.38
C ALA A 36 -2.29 -44.95 -22.74
N ILE A 37 -2.70 -46.18 -22.39
CA ILE A 37 -3.96 -46.44 -21.69
C ILE A 37 -3.93 -45.81 -20.29
N GLN A 38 -2.85 -45.99 -19.53
CA GLN A 38 -2.73 -45.42 -18.19
C GLN A 38 -2.83 -43.89 -18.22
N THR A 39 -2.13 -43.24 -19.15
CA THR A 39 -2.19 -41.79 -19.34
C THR A 39 -3.63 -41.32 -19.65
N ALA A 40 -4.37 -42.07 -20.48
CA ALA A 40 -5.76 -41.76 -20.79
C ALA A 40 -6.69 -41.93 -19.58
N VAL A 41 -6.45 -42.96 -18.76
CA VAL A 41 -7.20 -43.21 -17.52
C VAL A 41 -6.93 -42.12 -16.48
N ASP A 42 -5.67 -41.75 -16.26
CA ASP A 42 -5.29 -40.70 -15.32
C ASP A 42 -5.89 -39.34 -15.73
N GLY A 43 -5.92 -39.05 -17.02
CA GLY A 43 -6.59 -37.85 -17.54
C GLY A 43 -8.11 -37.88 -17.37
N LEU A 44 -8.74 -39.05 -17.45
CA LEU A 44 -10.17 -39.19 -17.16
C LEU A 44 -10.44 -39.01 -15.66
N ASP A 45 -9.62 -39.61 -14.81
CA ASP A 45 -9.74 -39.52 -13.34
C ASP A 45 -9.59 -38.06 -12.87
N ALA A 46 -8.62 -37.32 -13.43
CA ALA A 46 -8.47 -35.89 -13.17
C ALA A 46 -9.70 -35.07 -13.58
N ARG A 47 -10.32 -35.40 -14.73
CA ARG A 47 -11.55 -34.74 -15.18
C ARG A 47 -12.75 -35.09 -14.29
N VAL A 48 -12.85 -36.34 -13.84
CA VAL A 48 -13.89 -36.79 -12.91
C VAL A 48 -13.72 -36.07 -11.58
N GLY A 49 -12.51 -36.03 -11.01
CA GLY A 49 -12.23 -35.31 -9.77
C GLY A 49 -12.52 -33.81 -9.87
N ALA A 50 -12.23 -33.18 -11.01
CA ALA A 50 -12.60 -31.78 -11.25
C ALA A 50 -14.13 -31.57 -11.30
N VAL A 51 -14.86 -32.49 -11.92
CA VAL A 51 -16.33 -32.47 -11.93
C VAL A 51 -16.88 -32.69 -10.52
N GLU A 52 -16.41 -33.70 -9.80
CA GLU A 52 -16.80 -33.99 -8.42
C GLU A 52 -16.52 -32.81 -7.48
N GLY A 53 -15.38 -32.14 -7.63
CA GLY A 53 -15.07 -30.92 -6.89
C GLY A 53 -16.01 -29.77 -7.21
N ALA A 54 -16.38 -29.59 -8.50
CA ALA A 54 -17.31 -28.54 -8.92
C ALA A 54 -18.76 -28.82 -8.48
N VAL A 55 -19.19 -30.08 -8.46
CA VAL A 55 -20.58 -30.45 -8.10
C VAL A 55 -20.77 -30.80 -6.63
N GLY A 56 -19.69 -31.05 -5.87
CA GLY A 56 -19.76 -31.54 -4.49
C GLY A 56 -20.46 -30.57 -3.52
N GLY A 57 -20.42 -29.26 -3.80
CA GLY A 57 -21.11 -28.24 -3.00
C GLY A 57 -22.60 -28.07 -3.35
N LEU A 58 -23.01 -28.43 -4.56
CA LEU A 58 -24.37 -28.17 -5.05
C LEU A 58 -25.48 -28.81 -4.20
N PRO A 59 -25.35 -30.05 -3.68
CA PRO A 59 -26.38 -30.61 -2.80
C PRO A 59 -26.59 -29.80 -1.51
N ALA A 60 -25.53 -29.24 -0.93
CA ALA A 60 -25.62 -28.42 0.27
C ALA A 60 -26.25 -27.05 -0.06
N GLU A 61 -25.87 -26.44 -1.19
CA GLU A 61 -26.47 -25.19 -1.67
C GLU A 61 -27.97 -25.36 -1.99
N VAL A 62 -28.36 -26.47 -2.62
CA VAL A 62 -29.78 -26.77 -2.91
C VAL A 62 -30.57 -27.00 -1.62
N ALA A 63 -29.98 -27.65 -0.61
CA ALA A 63 -30.62 -27.83 0.70
C ALA A 63 -30.82 -26.49 1.43
N ASP A 64 -29.81 -25.61 1.42
CA ASP A 64 -29.93 -24.24 1.96
C ASP A 64 -31.00 -23.44 1.22
N LEU A 65 -31.00 -23.48 -0.11
CA LEU A 65 -31.96 -22.74 -0.92
C LEU A 65 -33.39 -23.25 -0.70
N SER A 66 -33.58 -24.56 -0.55
CA SER A 66 -34.89 -25.15 -0.23
C SER A 66 -35.37 -24.69 1.14
N ALA A 67 -34.50 -24.69 2.16
CA ALA A 67 -34.86 -24.21 3.49
C ALA A 67 -35.26 -22.72 3.48
N ARG A 68 -34.55 -21.88 2.72
CA ARG A 68 -34.88 -20.46 2.55
C ARG A 68 -36.19 -20.25 1.81
N VAL A 69 -36.52 -21.09 0.83
CA VAL A 69 -37.82 -21.05 0.15
C VAL A 69 -38.95 -21.41 1.12
N ASP A 70 -38.78 -22.46 1.92
CA ASP A 70 -39.76 -22.87 2.94
C ASP A 70 -40.01 -21.74 3.96
N GLU A 71 -38.95 -21.04 4.40
CA GLU A 71 -39.05 -19.87 5.28
C GLU A 71 -39.81 -18.72 4.62
N VAL A 72 -39.53 -18.42 3.35
CA VAL A 72 -40.23 -17.36 2.59
C VAL A 72 -41.70 -17.71 2.38
N GLU A 73 -42.04 -18.96 2.09
CA GLU A 73 -43.43 -19.43 1.97
C GLU A 73 -44.16 -19.30 3.31
N ALA A 74 -43.53 -19.69 4.42
CA ALA A 74 -44.07 -19.52 5.76
C ALA A 74 -44.29 -18.03 6.11
N MET A 75 -43.36 -17.15 5.73
CA MET A 75 -43.50 -15.70 5.90
C MET A 75 -44.61 -15.10 5.04
N ALA A 76 -44.76 -15.56 3.80
CA ALA A 76 -45.83 -15.11 2.90
C ALA A 76 -47.22 -15.52 3.42
N LEU A 77 -47.32 -16.73 4.00
CA LEU A 77 -48.55 -17.26 4.59
C LEU A 77 -48.94 -16.54 5.90
N THR A 78 -47.97 -16.01 6.64
CA THR A 78 -48.18 -15.33 7.94
C THR A 78 -48.23 -13.80 7.84
N GLY A 79 -47.64 -13.19 6.82
CA GLY A 79 -47.23 -11.79 6.86
C GLY A 79 -48.18 -10.73 6.28
N VAL A 80 -49.14 -11.06 5.40
CA VAL A 80 -50.03 -10.03 4.82
C VAL A 80 -51.46 -10.53 4.68
N LYS A 81 -52.18 -10.66 5.81
CA LYS A 81 -53.65 -10.62 5.74
C LYS A 81 -54.10 -9.16 5.52
N PRO A 82 -55.07 -8.90 4.62
CA PRO A 82 -55.64 -7.57 4.47
C PRO A 82 -56.21 -7.09 5.81
N ALA A 83 -56.17 -5.78 6.05
CA ALA A 83 -56.79 -5.21 7.25
C ALA A 83 -58.27 -5.59 7.30
N LYS A 84 -58.72 -5.99 8.48
CA LYS A 84 -60.13 -6.19 8.82
C LYS A 84 -60.84 -4.84 8.84
N GLN A 85 -62.17 -4.86 8.93
CA GLN A 85 -62.92 -3.61 9.06
C GLN A 85 -62.47 -2.86 10.32
N SER A 86 -62.30 -1.53 10.21
CA SER A 86 -61.91 -0.67 11.32
C SER A 86 -62.89 -0.78 12.49
N VAL A 87 -62.42 -0.43 13.67
CA VAL A 87 -63.23 -0.35 14.89
C VAL A 87 -63.45 1.09 15.28
N ARG A 88 -64.64 1.40 15.80
CA ARG A 88 -64.99 2.74 16.26
C ARG A 88 -64.11 3.18 17.42
N LEU A 89 -63.88 2.30 18.39
CA LEU A 89 -62.98 2.54 19.53
C LEU A 89 -62.37 1.23 20.04
N LEU A 90 -61.36 1.35 20.89
CA LEU A 90 -60.66 0.22 21.51
C LEU A 90 -60.58 0.42 23.03
N MET A 91 -60.88 -0.64 23.79
CA MET A 91 -60.80 -0.67 25.24
C MET A 91 -59.68 -1.60 25.71
N THR A 92 -58.74 -1.05 26.47
CA THR A 92 -57.63 -1.78 27.13
C THR A 92 -57.97 -2.20 28.57
N THR A 93 -59.18 -1.90 29.03
CA THR A 93 -59.71 -2.30 30.35
C THR A 93 -60.89 -3.26 30.20
N ASN A 94 -61.27 -3.92 31.29
CA ASN A 94 -62.40 -4.84 31.28
C ASN A 94 -63.73 -4.11 31.03
N VAL A 95 -64.47 -4.54 30.02
CA VAL A 95 -65.84 -4.14 29.68
C VAL A 95 -66.77 -5.33 29.88
N ASP A 96 -67.98 -5.10 30.39
CA ASP A 96 -69.02 -6.13 30.46
C ASP A 96 -69.74 -6.23 29.11
N ILE A 97 -69.42 -7.28 28.33
CA ILE A 97 -70.00 -7.55 27.02
C ILE A 97 -71.53 -7.72 27.09
N ALA A 98 -72.06 -8.12 28.25
CA ALA A 98 -73.48 -8.39 28.42
C ALA A 98 -74.34 -7.14 28.66
N THR A 99 -73.77 -6.07 29.23
CA THR A 99 -74.53 -4.94 29.78
C THR A 99 -73.92 -3.54 29.57
N ALA A 100 -72.71 -3.45 29.00
CA ALA A 100 -72.00 -2.17 28.81
C ALA A 100 -71.67 -1.89 27.33
N MET A 101 -72.39 -2.52 26.41
CA MET A 101 -72.17 -2.44 24.96
C MET A 101 -73.48 -2.39 24.19
N GLU A 102 -74.44 -1.64 24.71
CA GLU A 102 -75.73 -1.37 24.11
C GLU A 102 -75.81 0.04 23.51
N ASN A 103 -76.76 0.23 22.59
CA ASN A 103 -77.04 1.53 21.99
C ASN A 103 -77.38 2.57 23.05
N GLY A 104 -76.59 3.66 23.11
CA GLY A 104 -76.72 4.73 24.10
C GLY A 104 -75.75 4.62 25.28
N ASP A 105 -75.08 3.49 25.47
CA ASP A 105 -74.00 3.38 26.48
C ASP A 105 -72.80 4.24 26.12
N THR A 106 -71.93 4.49 27.08
CA THR A 106 -70.72 5.30 26.88
C THR A 106 -69.47 4.50 27.26
N LEU A 107 -68.55 4.36 26.31
CA LEU A 107 -67.21 3.82 26.52
C LEU A 107 -66.19 4.86 26.01
N ASP A 108 -65.12 5.07 26.78
CA ASP A 108 -64.06 6.03 26.41
C ASP A 108 -64.59 7.43 26.02
N ALA A 109 -65.58 7.90 26.78
CA ALA A 109 -66.31 9.16 26.55
C ALA A 109 -67.06 9.26 25.19
N LEU A 110 -67.24 8.16 24.47
CA LEU A 110 -68.02 8.06 23.23
C LEU A 110 -69.34 7.32 23.49
N THR A 111 -70.46 7.92 23.06
CA THR A 111 -71.77 7.24 23.06
C THR A 111 -71.83 6.23 21.91
N LEU A 112 -72.16 4.99 22.24
CA LEU A 112 -72.24 3.87 21.30
C LEU A 112 -73.55 3.88 20.52
N ALA A 113 -73.48 3.57 19.23
CA ALA A 113 -74.64 3.33 18.37
C ALA A 113 -74.74 1.84 17.98
N THR A 114 -75.95 1.34 17.72
CA THR A 114 -76.12 -0.01 17.15
C THR A 114 -75.29 -0.18 15.88
N GLY A 115 -74.50 -1.25 15.82
CA GLY A 115 -73.59 -1.54 14.71
C GLY A 115 -72.17 -1.00 14.89
N ASP A 116 -71.90 -0.19 15.90
CA ASP A 116 -70.54 0.23 16.22
C ASP A 116 -69.67 -0.99 16.59
N ARG A 117 -68.44 -0.99 16.09
CA ARG A 117 -67.45 -2.04 16.35
C ARG A 117 -66.52 -1.57 17.45
N VAL A 118 -66.36 -2.34 18.51
CA VAL A 118 -65.47 -2.03 19.63
C VAL A 118 -64.47 -3.17 19.80
N ALA A 119 -63.18 -2.85 19.80
CA ALA A 119 -62.13 -3.80 20.10
C ALA A 119 -61.89 -3.88 21.61
N LEU A 120 -61.93 -5.09 22.17
CA LEU A 120 -61.61 -5.35 23.57
C LEU A 120 -60.27 -6.08 23.64
N THR A 121 -59.27 -5.48 24.29
CA THR A 121 -57.92 -6.06 24.42
C THR A 121 -57.51 -6.35 25.87
N GLY A 122 -58.27 -5.82 26.84
CA GLY A 122 -57.98 -5.97 28.28
C GLY A 122 -59.08 -6.65 29.09
N GLN A 123 -59.74 -7.68 28.55
CA GLN A 123 -60.74 -8.46 29.30
C GLN A 123 -60.09 -9.27 30.43
N THR A 124 -60.82 -9.41 31.54
CA THR A 124 -60.43 -10.27 32.67
C THR A 124 -60.34 -11.74 32.28
N ALA A 125 -61.18 -12.21 31.35
CA ALA A 125 -61.01 -13.48 30.67
C ALA A 125 -60.43 -13.22 29.26
N PRO A 126 -59.12 -13.46 29.02
CA PRO A 126 -58.48 -13.09 27.76
C PRO A 126 -59.04 -13.78 26.51
N ALA A 127 -59.81 -14.87 26.66
CA ALA A 127 -60.51 -15.51 25.55
C ALA A 127 -61.66 -14.65 24.98
N GLN A 128 -62.12 -13.65 25.74
CA GLN A 128 -63.12 -12.67 25.31
C GLN A 128 -62.51 -11.51 24.51
N ASN A 129 -61.19 -11.34 24.51
CA ASN A 129 -60.53 -10.31 23.71
C ASN A 129 -60.83 -10.52 22.21
N GLY A 130 -61.21 -9.45 21.53
CA GLY A 130 -61.69 -9.50 20.15
C GLY A 130 -62.48 -8.26 19.78
N VAL A 131 -63.04 -8.25 18.57
CA VAL A 131 -63.90 -7.16 18.11
C VAL A 131 -65.36 -7.58 18.28
N TRP A 132 -66.15 -6.69 18.88
CA TRP A 132 -67.54 -6.90 19.22
C TRP A 132 -68.41 -5.79 18.61
N VAL A 133 -69.63 -6.14 18.21
CA VAL A 133 -70.60 -5.25 17.56
C VAL A 133 -71.70 -4.90 18.55
N VAL A 134 -71.85 -3.60 18.80
CA VAL A 134 -72.86 -3.00 19.68
C VAL A 134 -74.26 -3.34 19.18
N GLN A 135 -75.11 -3.84 20.07
CA GLN A 135 -76.50 -4.21 19.77
C GLN A 135 -77.48 -3.10 20.16
N ALA A 136 -78.71 -3.15 19.64
CA ALA A 136 -79.77 -2.24 20.07
C ALA A 136 -80.13 -2.45 21.56
N SER A 137 -80.00 -3.68 22.06
CA SER A 137 -80.17 -4.05 23.46
C SER A 137 -79.57 -5.44 23.70
N GLY A 138 -79.09 -5.72 24.92
CA GLY A 138 -78.57 -7.02 25.30
C GLY A 138 -77.12 -7.25 24.86
N THR A 139 -76.64 -8.49 25.02
CA THR A 139 -75.23 -8.84 24.87
C THR A 139 -74.67 -8.54 23.48
N ALA A 140 -73.50 -7.90 23.44
CA ALA A 140 -72.79 -7.64 22.19
C ALA A 140 -72.38 -8.95 21.49
N ILE A 141 -72.32 -8.91 20.15
CA ILE A 141 -72.00 -10.07 19.31
C ILE A 141 -70.60 -9.90 18.75
N ARG A 142 -69.79 -10.97 18.73
CA ARG A 142 -68.45 -10.94 18.12
C ARG A 142 -68.57 -10.62 16.63
N ALA A 143 -67.67 -9.79 16.11
CA ALA A 143 -67.71 -9.38 14.71
C ALA A 143 -67.47 -10.57 13.78
N THR A 144 -68.25 -10.64 12.69
CA THR A 144 -68.27 -11.77 11.75
C THR A 144 -66.99 -11.96 10.95
N ASP A 145 -66.09 -10.98 10.94
CA ASP A 145 -64.76 -11.07 10.31
C ASP A 145 -63.66 -11.38 11.32
N MET A 146 -64.03 -11.67 12.58
CA MET A 146 -63.15 -12.00 13.70
C MET A 146 -63.80 -13.04 14.65
N ASP A 147 -64.60 -13.97 14.12
CA ASP A 147 -65.33 -15.00 14.88
C ASP A 147 -64.88 -16.43 14.59
N THR A 148 -63.94 -16.63 13.67
CA THR A 148 -63.31 -17.93 13.40
C THR A 148 -61.80 -17.93 13.67
N GLU A 149 -61.23 -19.14 13.84
CA GLU A 149 -59.79 -19.35 13.99
C GLU A 149 -59.00 -18.73 12.82
N SER A 150 -59.38 -19.08 11.60
CA SER A 150 -58.69 -18.66 10.38
C SER A 150 -58.72 -17.14 10.18
N GLU A 151 -59.72 -16.46 10.73
CA GLU A 151 -59.84 -15.02 10.68
C GLU A 151 -59.05 -14.29 11.75
N LEU A 152 -58.92 -14.88 12.94
CA LEU A 152 -58.21 -14.28 14.08
C LEU A 152 -56.69 -14.35 13.93
N ILE A 153 -56.14 -15.45 13.40
CA ILE A 153 -54.69 -15.63 13.26
C ILE A 153 -54.11 -14.50 12.38
N GLY A 154 -53.27 -13.64 12.96
CA GLY A 154 -52.63 -12.52 12.25
C GLY A 154 -53.59 -11.43 11.77
N ALA A 155 -54.80 -11.34 12.33
CA ALA A 155 -55.75 -10.27 12.01
C ALA A 155 -55.17 -8.90 12.41
N ARG A 156 -55.45 -7.87 11.62
CA ARG A 156 -55.13 -6.47 11.96
C ARG A 156 -56.30 -5.55 11.66
N PHE A 157 -56.46 -4.49 12.43
CA PHE A 157 -57.48 -3.46 12.22
C PHE A 157 -57.00 -2.10 12.75
N ASP A 158 -57.60 -1.04 12.22
CA ASP A 158 -57.35 0.35 12.62
C ASP A 158 -58.47 0.85 13.56
N VAL A 159 -58.15 1.83 14.40
CA VAL A 159 -59.08 2.43 15.39
C VAL A 159 -59.45 3.86 14.97
N ASP A 160 -60.75 4.13 14.84
CA ASP A 160 -61.25 5.38 14.25
C ASP A 160 -61.43 6.53 15.26
N ALA A 161 -61.69 6.25 16.54
CA ALA A 161 -61.96 7.25 17.56
C ALA A 161 -61.54 6.79 18.98
N GLY A 162 -61.58 7.72 19.94
CA GLY A 162 -61.24 7.49 21.34
C GLY A 162 -59.76 7.71 21.64
N THR A 163 -59.33 7.26 22.81
CA THR A 163 -57.96 7.32 23.35
C THR A 163 -56.94 6.68 22.42
N HIS A 164 -57.34 5.65 21.67
CA HIS A 164 -56.47 4.90 20.74
C HIS A 164 -56.71 5.23 19.26
N ALA A 165 -57.32 6.38 18.94
CA ALA A 165 -57.58 6.78 17.56
C ALA A 165 -56.29 6.84 16.71
N ALA A 166 -56.39 6.45 15.45
CA ALA A 166 -55.29 6.36 14.48
C ALA A 166 -54.18 5.35 14.83
N GLU A 167 -54.42 4.43 15.78
CA GLU A 167 -53.54 3.30 16.04
C GLU A 167 -53.98 2.05 15.25
N THR A 168 -53.01 1.27 14.79
CA THR A 168 -53.23 -0.06 14.22
C THR A 168 -52.92 -1.13 15.27
N TRP A 169 -53.77 -2.16 15.37
CA TRP A 169 -53.62 -3.25 16.31
C TRP A 169 -53.70 -4.60 15.60
N SER A 170 -53.00 -5.61 16.14
CA SER A 170 -52.91 -6.94 15.55
C SER A 170 -53.03 -8.06 16.58
N VAL A 171 -53.64 -9.17 16.19
CA VAL A 171 -53.68 -10.41 16.97
C VAL A 171 -52.33 -11.10 16.87
N GLN A 172 -51.72 -11.38 18.02
CA GLN A 172 -50.40 -12.05 18.14
C GLN A 172 -50.50 -13.48 18.68
N THR A 173 -51.70 -13.96 19.01
CA THR A 173 -51.91 -15.36 19.35
C THR A 173 -51.67 -16.22 18.10
N LEU A 174 -50.76 -17.19 18.20
CA LEU A 174 -50.46 -18.15 17.14
C LEU A 174 -51.53 -19.26 17.08
N ALA A 175 -51.66 -19.90 15.93
CA ALA A 175 -52.50 -21.09 15.78
C ALA A 175 -52.00 -22.26 16.67
N PRO A 176 -52.90 -23.12 17.18
CA PRO A 176 -54.34 -23.12 16.97
C PRO A 176 -55.11 -22.19 17.93
N ILE A 177 -56.21 -21.59 17.45
CA ILE A 177 -57.10 -20.72 18.25
C ILE A 177 -58.51 -21.30 18.30
N ALA A 178 -58.95 -21.72 19.49
CA ALA A 178 -60.35 -22.07 19.75
C ALA A 178 -61.10 -20.85 20.31
N VAL A 179 -62.06 -20.32 19.55
CA VAL A 179 -62.83 -19.13 19.93
C VAL A 179 -63.63 -19.38 21.20
N GLY A 180 -63.52 -18.46 22.15
CA GLY A 180 -64.19 -18.55 23.46
C GLY A 180 -63.42 -19.33 24.53
N THR A 181 -62.31 -20.00 24.19
CA THR A 181 -61.49 -20.74 25.17
C THR A 181 -60.01 -20.37 25.13
N THR A 182 -59.40 -20.20 23.95
CA THR A 182 -58.01 -19.77 23.81
C THR A 182 -57.86 -18.31 24.21
N ALA A 183 -56.85 -17.97 25.02
CA ALA A 183 -56.52 -16.59 25.36
C ALA A 183 -56.04 -15.80 24.12
N ILE A 184 -56.67 -14.66 23.82
CA ILE A 184 -56.38 -13.86 22.63
C ILE A 184 -55.56 -12.63 23.05
N SER A 185 -54.34 -12.53 22.51
CA SER A 185 -53.42 -11.40 22.67
C SER A 185 -53.54 -10.47 21.47
N ILE A 186 -53.91 -9.21 21.72
CA ILE A 186 -54.02 -8.16 20.71
C ILE A 186 -53.12 -7.02 21.14
N VAL A 187 -52.15 -6.65 20.29
CA VAL A 187 -51.14 -5.62 20.61
C VAL A 187 -51.09 -4.54 19.55
N LYS A 188 -50.70 -3.34 19.96
CA LYS A 188 -50.45 -2.21 19.05
C LYS A 188 -49.33 -2.56 18.08
N THR A 189 -49.63 -2.47 16.79
CA THR A 189 -48.63 -2.59 15.73
C THR A 189 -47.92 -1.25 15.62
N THR A 190 -46.66 -1.20 16.08
CA THR A 190 -45.79 -0.05 15.79
C THR A 190 -45.04 -0.36 14.50
N SER A 191 -44.90 0.61 13.59
CA SER A 191 -44.00 0.52 12.43
C SER A 191 -42.50 0.44 12.81
N SER A 192 -42.23 0.22 14.09
CA SER A 192 -40.93 0.15 14.72
C SER A 192 -40.68 -1.31 15.06
N ASN A 193 -40.12 -2.08 14.11
CA ASN A 193 -39.28 -3.28 14.31
C ASN A 193 -39.23 -4.22 13.10
N ALA A 194 -39.14 -3.68 11.88
CA ALA A 194 -38.48 -4.42 10.81
C ALA A 194 -36.95 -4.21 10.90
N THR A 195 -36.32 -4.63 11.99
CA THR A 195 -34.88 -4.91 11.95
C THR A 195 -34.74 -6.33 11.44
N THR A 196 -34.70 -6.49 10.11
CA THR A 196 -34.27 -7.76 9.52
C THR A 196 -32.90 -8.13 10.08
N ALA A 197 -32.60 -9.42 10.18
CA ALA A 197 -31.29 -9.89 10.63
C ALA A 197 -30.15 -9.23 9.82
N GLU A 198 -30.39 -8.96 8.53
CA GLU A 198 -29.51 -8.21 7.64
C GLU A 198 -29.27 -6.77 8.12
N VAL A 199 -30.29 -6.04 8.58
CA VAL A 199 -30.14 -4.69 9.13
C VAL A 199 -29.43 -4.71 10.50
N GLN A 200 -29.64 -5.74 11.33
CA GLN A 200 -28.89 -5.90 12.59
C GLN A 200 -27.42 -6.25 12.34
N ALA A 201 -27.16 -7.15 11.39
CA ALA A 201 -25.82 -7.47 10.91
C ALA A 201 -25.16 -6.23 10.28
N ALA A 202 -25.90 -5.46 9.48
CA ALA A 202 -25.49 -4.17 8.93
C ALA A 202 -25.46 -3.03 9.97
N ARG A 203 -25.78 -3.27 11.23
CA ARG A 203 -25.50 -2.33 12.33
C ARG A 203 -24.34 -2.79 13.21
N GLY A 204 -23.87 -4.03 13.07
CA GLY A 204 -22.80 -4.58 13.91
C GLY A 204 -23.10 -4.47 15.40
N GLY A 205 -24.37 -4.62 15.80
CA GLY A 205 -24.82 -4.49 17.19
C GLY A 205 -25.10 -3.06 17.67
N GLN A 206 -25.01 -2.04 16.81
CA GLN A 206 -25.30 -0.64 17.16
C GLN A 206 -26.81 -0.31 17.14
N PRO A 207 -27.28 0.62 17.98
CA PRO A 207 -28.70 0.95 18.11
C PRO A 207 -29.30 1.59 16.85
N SER A 208 -28.50 2.25 16.01
CA SER A 208 -28.94 2.79 14.72
C SER A 208 -27.83 2.76 13.66
N LEU A 209 -28.21 2.81 12.38
CA LEU A 209 -27.27 2.94 11.27
C LEU A 209 -26.53 4.29 11.33
N GLY A 210 -27.20 5.35 11.82
CA GLY A 210 -26.60 6.65 12.09
C GLY A 210 -25.52 6.54 13.16
N THR A 211 -25.77 5.87 14.28
CA THR A 211 -24.75 5.60 15.33
C THR A 211 -23.59 4.77 14.80
N ARG A 212 -23.85 3.78 13.94
CA ARG A 212 -22.78 3.06 13.25
C ARG A 212 -22.01 3.97 12.30
N LEU A 213 -22.69 4.86 11.58
CA LEU A 213 -22.07 5.80 10.65
C LEU A 213 -21.26 6.86 11.40
N ASP A 214 -21.75 7.40 12.52
CA ASP A 214 -21.03 8.31 13.41
C ASP A 214 -19.83 7.61 14.06
N ASN A 215 -19.98 6.34 14.46
CA ASN A 215 -18.86 5.53 14.95
C ASN A 215 -17.86 5.23 13.83
N LEU A 216 -18.33 5.00 12.60
CA LEU A 216 -17.49 4.77 11.42
C LEU A 216 -16.88 6.08 10.93
N GLU A 217 -17.52 7.23 11.14
CA GLU A 217 -17.02 8.59 10.85
C GLU A 217 -15.99 9.00 11.91
N SER A 218 -16.20 8.56 13.15
CA SER A 218 -15.20 8.57 14.22
C SER A 218 -14.09 7.54 14.00
N SER A 219 -14.33 6.49 13.19
CA SER A 219 -13.35 5.46 12.82
C SER A 219 -12.80 5.63 11.38
N THR A 220 -13.24 6.65 10.63
CA THR A 220 -12.60 7.13 9.40
C THR A 220 -11.38 7.98 9.71
N ASP A 221 -10.89 7.83 10.94
CA ASP A 221 -9.49 7.75 11.31
C ASP A 221 -8.73 6.66 10.51
N LEU A 222 -8.88 6.68 9.18
CA LEU A 222 -8.11 5.90 8.22
C LEU A 222 -6.63 6.34 8.18
N ILE A 223 -6.22 7.21 9.12
CA ILE A 223 -4.83 7.44 9.53
C ILE A 223 -4.71 7.68 11.06
N GLY A 224 -5.37 6.88 11.92
CA GLY A 224 -5.03 6.73 13.35
C GLY A 224 -4.56 7.99 14.09
N SER A 225 -5.31 9.08 14.07
CA SER A 225 -4.86 10.36 14.59
C SER A 225 -5.04 10.44 16.11
N VAL A 226 -3.95 10.49 16.88
CA VAL A 226 -3.97 10.60 18.34
C VAL A 226 -3.49 12.00 18.75
N ASN A 227 -4.36 12.74 19.42
CA ASN A 227 -3.99 14.02 20.04
C ASN A 227 -3.33 13.78 21.41
N ILE A 228 -2.06 14.15 21.56
CA ILE A 228 -1.36 14.08 22.86
C ILE A 228 -0.85 15.45 23.28
N GLY A 229 -1.30 15.93 24.46
CA GLY A 229 -1.03 17.30 24.95
C GLY A 229 -2.32 18.13 25.05
N LYS A 230 -2.25 19.47 25.04
CA LYS A 230 -3.45 20.34 24.98
C LYS A 230 -3.23 21.49 24.02
N VAL A 231 -4.27 21.71 23.21
CA VAL A 231 -4.39 22.73 22.17
C VAL A 231 -4.22 24.16 22.74
N PRO A 232 -3.48 25.04 22.05
CA PRO A 232 -3.14 26.40 22.46
C PRO A 232 -4.31 27.39 22.30
N ALA A 233 -5.45 27.14 22.94
CA ALA A 233 -6.38 28.24 23.17
C ALA A 233 -5.79 29.16 24.25
N VAL A 234 -5.30 30.35 23.93
CA VAL A 234 -4.66 31.25 24.91
C VAL A 234 -5.59 31.47 26.10
N VAL A 235 -5.30 30.84 27.23
CA VAL A 235 -6.03 31.12 28.48
C VAL A 235 -4.99 31.24 29.60
N THR A 236 -4.56 32.48 29.82
CA THR A 236 -3.61 33.02 30.82
C THR A 236 -2.20 33.26 30.27
N ALA A 237 -1.74 34.52 30.34
CA ALA A 237 -0.65 35.09 29.52
C ALA A 237 0.73 35.17 30.21
N SER A 238 1.11 34.19 31.04
CA SER A 238 2.41 34.19 31.73
C SER A 238 3.43 33.29 31.02
N LEU A 239 4.69 33.74 30.93
CA LEU A 239 5.80 32.98 30.35
C LEU A 239 6.57 32.22 31.43
N LEU A 240 6.93 30.97 31.15
CA LEU A 240 7.90 30.21 31.93
C LEU A 240 9.32 30.40 31.37
N PRO A 241 10.36 30.36 32.22
CA PRO A 241 11.74 30.17 31.78
C PRO A 241 11.92 28.78 31.15
N SER A 242 13.07 28.52 30.52
CA SER A 242 13.36 27.31 29.74
C SER A 242 12.82 26.02 30.37
N ALA A 243 11.96 25.31 29.66
CA ALA A 243 11.24 24.16 30.20
C ALA A 243 11.13 22.99 29.22
N PHE A 244 11.20 21.78 29.78
CA PHE A 244 10.91 20.53 29.10
C PHE A 244 9.50 20.05 29.46
N VAL A 245 8.73 19.73 28.42
CA VAL A 245 7.39 19.16 28.55
C VAL A 245 7.45 17.72 28.11
N ILE A 246 7.30 16.81 29.06
CA ILE A 246 7.26 15.38 28.80
C ILE A 246 5.82 14.97 28.64
N VAL A 247 5.53 14.39 27.49
CA VAL A 247 4.28 13.73 27.19
C VAL A 247 4.47 12.23 27.44
N GLY A 248 3.43 11.56 27.95
CA GLY A 248 3.50 10.13 28.26
C GLY A 248 3.98 9.27 27.08
N PRO A 249 4.40 8.02 27.32
CA PRO A 249 4.94 7.17 26.26
C PRO A 249 3.87 6.89 25.22
N VAL A 250 4.27 6.81 23.95
CA VAL A 250 3.37 6.39 22.87
C VAL A 250 3.20 4.88 22.94
N THR A 251 1.98 4.37 22.76
CA THR A 251 1.69 2.94 22.90
C THR A 251 1.94 2.14 21.63
N GLU A 252 2.05 2.83 20.49
CA GLU A 252 2.24 2.26 19.15
C GLU A 252 3.17 3.19 18.35
N ASP A 253 3.69 2.70 17.23
CA ASP A 253 4.54 3.52 16.36
C ASP A 253 3.71 4.58 15.62
N ARG A 254 4.15 5.84 15.72
CA ARG A 254 3.43 7.01 15.21
C ARG A 254 4.38 8.02 14.57
N ALA A 255 3.83 8.84 13.68
CA ALA A 255 4.47 10.06 13.18
C ALA A 255 3.78 11.29 13.75
N VAL A 256 4.53 12.35 14.06
CA VAL A 256 3.96 13.66 14.40
C VAL A 256 3.55 14.34 13.10
N ASP A 257 2.26 14.58 12.93
CA ASP A 257 1.70 15.30 11.78
C ASP A 257 1.72 16.81 12.02
N ARG A 258 1.24 17.24 13.20
CA ARG A 258 1.21 18.66 13.58
C ARG A 258 1.68 18.90 15.01
N ILE A 259 2.32 20.05 15.21
CA ILE A 259 2.78 20.54 16.49
C ILE A 259 2.10 21.88 16.78
N HIS A 260 1.36 21.91 17.87
CA HIS A 260 0.69 23.10 18.36
C HIS A 260 1.45 23.65 19.56
N PHE A 261 1.98 24.87 19.46
CA PHE A 261 2.82 25.47 20.50
C PHE A 261 2.50 26.94 20.73
N ALA A 262 2.42 27.36 22.00
CA ALA A 262 2.31 28.78 22.36
C ALA A 262 3.50 29.26 23.20
N GLY A 263 4.21 30.30 22.73
CA GLY A 263 5.42 30.77 23.41
C GLY A 263 6.03 32.04 22.82
N ALA A 264 7.24 32.39 23.27
CA ALA A 264 8.00 33.48 22.67
C ALA A 264 8.60 33.06 21.32
N ALA A 265 8.95 34.03 20.48
CA ALA A 265 9.70 33.75 19.25
C ALA A 265 11.05 33.09 19.58
N GLY A 266 11.41 32.00 18.90
CA GLY A 266 12.57 31.20 19.29
C GLY A 266 12.70 29.88 18.54
N THR A 267 13.23 28.86 19.21
CA THR A 267 13.20 27.46 18.74
C THR A 267 12.46 26.60 19.72
N LEU A 268 11.66 25.72 19.14
CA LEU A 268 11.10 24.54 19.78
C LEU A 268 11.93 23.33 19.36
N VAL A 269 12.39 22.53 20.31
CA VAL A 269 13.08 21.27 20.05
C VAL A 269 12.18 20.13 20.47
N LEU A 270 12.02 19.15 19.58
CA LEU A 270 11.27 17.94 19.83
C LEU A 270 12.21 16.77 19.98
N TYR A 271 11.99 15.93 20.98
CA TYR A 271 12.74 14.70 21.23
C TYR A 271 11.80 13.50 21.29
N ALA A 272 12.21 12.38 20.71
CA ALA A 272 11.74 11.05 21.09
C ALA A 272 12.81 10.47 22.02
N ALA A 273 12.44 9.95 23.18
CA ALA A 273 13.40 9.54 24.20
C ALA A 273 13.01 8.24 24.89
N SER A 274 14.01 7.44 25.28
CA SER A 274 13.81 6.36 26.26
C SER A 274 13.94 6.91 27.67
N ARG A 275 13.29 6.24 28.63
CA ARG A 275 13.38 6.58 30.06
C ARG A 275 14.06 5.46 30.82
N ASP A 276 15.10 5.80 31.59
CA ASP A 276 15.62 4.90 32.62
C ASP A 276 14.63 4.83 33.80
N GLY A 277 14.08 3.65 34.04
CA GLY A 277 13.08 3.38 35.06
C GLY A 277 13.55 3.60 36.50
N LEU A 278 14.87 3.71 36.74
CA LEU A 278 15.45 3.85 38.09
C LEU A 278 15.76 5.30 38.47
N THR A 279 16.16 6.14 37.51
CA THR A 279 16.68 7.50 37.78
C THR A 279 15.87 8.63 37.15
N ASN A 280 14.80 8.32 36.39
CA ASN A 280 14.01 9.29 35.61
C ASN A 280 14.85 10.10 34.61
N ASN A 281 15.99 9.57 34.20
CA ASN A 281 16.80 10.15 33.13
C ASN A 281 16.19 9.79 31.77
N TYR A 282 16.07 10.79 30.90
CA TYR A 282 15.57 10.61 29.55
C TYR A 282 16.76 10.68 28.59
N THR A 283 16.92 9.63 27.78
CA THR A 283 17.97 9.58 26.75
C THR A 283 17.33 9.88 25.41
N PRO A 284 17.67 11.00 24.76
CA PRO A 284 17.22 11.29 23.40
C PRO A 284 17.58 10.15 22.47
N LEU A 285 16.57 9.65 21.77
CA LEU A 285 16.70 8.69 20.69
C LEU A 285 16.60 9.40 19.34
N ARG A 286 15.77 10.44 19.21
CA ARG A 286 15.64 11.27 18.01
C ARG A 286 15.37 12.72 18.41
N VAL A 287 15.80 13.68 17.57
CA VAL A 287 15.64 15.12 17.83
C VAL A 287 15.32 15.88 16.54
N LYS A 288 14.45 16.90 16.64
CA LYS A 288 14.18 17.84 15.54
C LYS A 288 13.91 19.24 16.08
N GLN A 289 14.34 20.26 15.34
CA GLN A 289 14.17 21.67 15.73
C GLN A 289 13.20 22.38 14.80
N TYR A 290 12.37 23.25 15.38
CA TYR A 290 11.38 24.05 14.68
C TYR A 290 11.55 25.53 15.02
N ALA A 291 11.42 26.39 14.01
CA ALA A 291 11.32 27.83 14.23
C ALA A 291 9.91 28.18 14.71
N VAL A 292 9.81 29.01 15.75
CA VAL A 292 8.51 29.42 16.30
C VAL A 292 8.43 30.94 16.39
N ALA A 293 7.28 31.50 16.01
CA ALA A 293 6.94 32.90 16.20
C ALA A 293 6.42 33.14 17.63
N ALA A 294 6.40 34.41 18.06
CA ALA A 294 5.77 34.77 19.32
C ALA A 294 4.25 34.59 19.21
N GLY A 295 3.63 34.00 20.24
CA GLY A 295 2.21 33.67 20.26
C GLY A 295 1.95 32.19 19.94
N VAL A 296 0.80 31.91 19.33
CA VAL A 296 0.35 30.55 18.99
C VAL A 296 0.88 30.16 17.62
N ASN A 297 1.47 28.97 17.53
CA ASN A 297 2.03 28.38 16.34
C ASN A 297 1.34 27.05 16.07
N ASP A 298 1.09 26.81 14.79
CA ASP A 298 0.67 25.52 14.26
C ASP A 298 1.68 25.13 13.18
N ILE A 299 2.47 24.11 13.47
CA ILE A 299 3.69 23.75 12.75
C ILE A 299 3.51 22.34 12.22
N SER A 300 4.03 22.03 11.03
CA SER A 300 4.08 20.63 10.60
C SER A 300 5.07 19.87 11.48
N GLY A 301 4.73 18.62 11.78
CA GLY A 301 5.63 17.68 12.47
C GLY A 301 6.71 17.10 11.57
N ASP A 302 6.67 17.41 10.25
CA ASP A 302 7.69 17.08 9.27
C ASP A 302 8.22 15.63 9.41
N ASN A 303 7.31 14.65 9.54
CA ASN A 303 7.58 13.22 9.75
C ASN A 303 8.44 12.90 11.00
N PHE A 304 8.29 13.63 12.10
CA PHE A 304 9.00 13.28 13.34
C PHE A 304 8.39 12.02 13.98
N ASN A 305 9.10 10.90 13.88
CA ASN A 305 8.60 9.60 14.35
C ASN A 305 8.83 9.36 15.84
N VAL A 306 7.88 8.68 16.48
CA VAL A 306 7.93 8.22 17.88
C VAL A 306 7.45 6.76 17.92
N ASN A 307 8.28 5.87 18.42
CA ASN A 307 7.97 4.45 18.45
C ASN A 307 7.26 4.07 19.77
N ALA A 308 6.61 2.91 19.76
CA ALA A 308 5.97 2.33 20.92
C ALA A 308 6.96 2.23 22.10
N GLY A 309 6.55 2.75 23.26
CA GLY A 309 7.34 2.78 24.49
C GLY A 309 8.27 3.99 24.64
N GLU A 310 8.45 4.80 23.59
CA GLU A 310 9.24 6.03 23.67
C GLU A 310 8.41 7.22 24.14
N TYR A 311 9.09 8.22 24.72
CA TYR A 311 8.50 9.45 25.23
C TYR A 311 8.71 10.59 24.25
N LEU A 312 7.63 11.32 23.93
CA LEU A 312 7.69 12.56 23.17
C LEU A 312 7.91 13.75 24.10
N ILE A 313 8.94 14.56 23.83
CA ILE A 313 9.38 15.64 24.72
C ILE A 313 9.59 16.92 23.92
N GLY A 314 8.87 17.98 24.27
CA GLY A 314 9.09 19.32 23.70
C GLY A 314 9.93 20.20 24.63
N TYR A 315 10.87 20.96 24.07
CA TYR A 315 11.69 21.95 24.78
C TYR A 315 11.61 23.31 24.11
N ALA A 316 11.33 24.35 24.89
CA ALA A 316 11.39 25.73 24.44
C ALA A 316 12.08 26.60 25.49
N ASN A 317 12.79 27.63 25.02
CA ASN A 317 13.44 28.61 25.89
C ASN A 317 12.45 29.44 26.73
N GLN A 318 11.27 29.75 26.17
CA GLN A 318 10.18 30.44 26.87
C GLN A 318 8.84 29.99 26.30
N GLY A 319 7.98 29.42 27.15
CA GLY A 319 6.65 28.91 26.78
C GLY A 319 5.52 29.50 27.62
N ILE A 320 4.31 29.57 27.07
CA ILE A 320 3.10 30.02 27.79
C ILE A 320 2.54 28.87 28.65
N TYR A 321 1.92 29.21 29.79
CA TYR A 321 1.25 28.25 30.65
C TYR A 321 -0.11 28.72 31.17
N ARG A 322 -0.96 27.75 31.52
CA ARG A 322 -2.22 27.97 32.25
C ARG A 322 -2.10 27.64 33.72
N ASN A 323 -2.77 28.42 34.56
CA ASN A 323 -2.91 28.17 35.99
C ASN A 323 -4.25 27.46 36.28
N THR A 324 -4.32 26.16 36.03
CA THR A 324 -5.52 25.34 36.36
C THR A 324 -5.07 23.95 36.80
N ALA A 325 -5.33 23.62 38.07
CA ALA A 325 -5.23 22.27 38.60
C ALA A 325 -6.41 21.43 38.09
N ALA A 326 -6.29 20.86 36.88
CA ALA A 326 -7.26 19.89 36.38
C ALA A 326 -6.81 18.45 36.76
N PRO A 327 -7.67 17.65 37.41
CA PRO A 327 -7.37 16.23 37.67
C PRO A 327 -7.31 15.44 36.35
N GLY A 328 -6.36 14.50 36.24
CA GLY A 328 -6.32 13.52 35.14
C GLY A 328 -5.20 13.67 34.10
N PHE A 329 -4.23 14.56 34.30
CA PHE A 329 -3.07 14.67 33.41
C PHE A 329 -1.76 14.27 34.11
N SER A 330 -1.08 13.26 33.58
CA SER A 330 0.21 12.74 34.09
C SER A 330 1.40 13.25 33.27
N ASN A 331 1.42 14.53 32.89
CA ASN A 331 2.57 15.10 32.18
C ASN A 331 3.57 15.63 33.23
N THR A 332 4.73 14.98 33.36
CA THR A 332 5.80 15.43 34.24
C THR A 332 6.49 16.64 33.60
N PHE A 333 6.17 17.83 34.09
CA PHE A 333 6.80 19.09 33.68
C PHE A 333 8.13 19.30 34.44
N LEU A 334 9.20 19.65 33.72
CA LEU A 334 10.53 19.86 34.30
C LEU A 334 11.10 21.20 33.84
N VAL A 335 11.37 22.11 34.78
CA VAL A 335 12.19 23.30 34.52
C VAL A 335 13.64 22.94 34.82
N SER A 336 14.48 22.81 33.80
CA SER A 336 15.91 22.56 33.96
C SER A 336 16.73 23.31 32.91
N PRO A 337 17.76 24.08 33.31
CA PRO A 337 18.64 24.77 32.36
C PRO A 337 19.79 23.90 31.83
N VAL A 338 19.96 22.65 32.30
CA VAL A 338 21.24 21.91 32.17
C VAL A 338 21.22 20.80 31.11
N SER A 339 20.27 19.85 31.15
CA SER A 339 20.05 18.84 30.10
C SER A 339 18.88 17.89 30.43
N ILE A 340 18.39 17.19 29.41
CA ILE A 340 17.42 16.09 29.51
C ILE A 340 17.99 14.81 30.17
N LYS A 341 19.33 14.70 30.30
CA LYS A 341 20.05 13.58 30.93
C LYS A 341 20.33 13.77 32.43
N GLN A 342 20.03 14.93 33.02
CA GLN A 342 20.30 15.25 34.43
C GLN A 342 19.03 15.75 35.15
N VAL A 343 17.95 14.98 35.03
CA VAL A 343 16.60 15.36 35.48
C VAL A 343 16.46 15.37 37.00
N SER A 344 17.44 14.85 37.74
CA SER A 344 17.45 14.78 39.21
C SER A 344 17.40 16.13 39.94
N ALA A 345 17.59 17.27 39.25
CA ALA A 345 17.52 18.62 39.84
C ALA A 345 16.22 19.39 39.54
N ALA A 346 15.21 18.76 38.95
CA ALA A 346 14.03 19.46 38.45
C ALA A 346 13.05 19.93 39.53
N THR A 347 12.54 21.16 39.38
CA THR A 347 11.44 21.70 40.20
C THR A 347 10.11 21.55 39.47
N VAL A 348 9.16 20.81 40.04
CA VAL A 348 7.78 20.74 39.56
C VAL A 348 6.99 21.86 40.21
N ILE A 349 6.47 22.81 39.42
CA ILE A 349 5.57 23.84 39.94
C ILE A 349 4.13 23.32 39.85
N ALA A 350 3.59 22.86 40.98
CA ALA A 350 2.21 22.38 41.05
C ALA A 350 1.21 23.46 40.61
N GLY A 351 0.18 23.08 39.84
CA GLY A 351 -0.90 23.97 39.39
C GLY A 351 -0.71 24.63 38.02
N HIS A 352 0.46 24.50 37.40
CA HIS A 352 0.77 25.08 36.10
C HIS A 352 0.89 24.03 35.00
N ARG A 353 0.38 24.34 33.80
CA ARG A 353 0.49 23.46 32.61
C ARG A 353 0.99 24.23 31.38
N PRO A 354 2.07 23.79 30.71
CA PRO A 354 2.55 24.40 29.47
C PRO A 354 1.59 24.15 28.29
N GLU A 355 1.52 25.10 27.35
CA GLU A 355 0.67 25.03 26.16
C GLU A 355 1.42 24.43 24.95
N ILE A 356 1.52 23.10 24.95
CA ILE A 356 2.01 22.31 23.81
C ILE A 356 1.11 21.09 23.57
N GLY A 357 0.84 20.80 22.30
CA GLY A 357 0.07 19.66 21.84
C GLY A 357 0.62 19.09 20.53
N PHE A 358 0.38 17.80 20.33
CA PHE A 358 0.83 17.05 19.17
C PHE A 358 -0.34 16.30 18.56
N GLU A 359 -0.50 16.41 17.24
CA GLU A 359 -1.33 15.52 16.45
C GLU A 359 -0.41 14.43 15.90
N LEU A 360 -0.62 13.21 16.36
CA LEU A 360 0.07 12.04 15.87
C LEU A 360 -0.81 11.34 14.85
N ILE A 361 -0.24 10.72 13.83
CA ILE A 361 -0.97 9.89 12.86
C ILE A 361 -0.45 8.45 12.88
N GLY A 362 -1.32 7.50 12.53
CA GLY A 362 -0.97 6.09 12.41
C GLY A 362 0.08 5.89 11.32
N ARG A 363 1.11 5.08 11.62
CA ARG A 363 2.17 4.75 10.67
C ARG A 363 1.81 3.43 9.97
N VAL A 364 1.78 3.41 8.64
CA VAL A 364 1.66 2.16 7.88
C VAL A 364 3.08 1.59 7.74
N ALA A 365 3.28 0.26 7.70
CA ALA A 365 4.61 -0.34 7.54
C ALA A 365 5.41 0.18 6.31
N ALA A 366 4.74 0.81 5.35
CA ALA A 366 5.35 1.51 4.22
C ALA A 366 6.03 2.85 4.61
N ASP A 367 5.53 3.54 5.63
CA ASP A 367 6.10 4.77 6.16
C ASP A 367 7.37 4.48 7.00
N GLU A 368 7.50 3.26 7.54
CA GLU A 368 8.77 2.77 8.12
C GLU A 368 9.88 2.68 7.07
N GLU A 369 9.54 2.44 5.80
CA GLU A 369 10.49 2.35 4.68
C GLU A 369 10.69 3.69 3.95
N ALA A 370 9.81 4.68 4.13
CA ALA A 370 9.98 6.03 3.59
C ALA A 370 10.86 6.93 4.48
N ASP A 371 10.90 6.68 5.79
CA ASP A 371 11.58 7.53 6.77
C ASP A 371 13.01 7.10 7.14
N ALA A 372 13.69 6.33 6.28
CA ALA A 372 15.14 6.12 6.40
C ALA A 372 15.97 7.37 6.01
N ILE A 373 15.32 8.50 5.69
CA ILE A 373 15.97 9.81 5.68
C ILE A 373 15.90 10.37 7.10
N VAL A 374 16.86 9.97 7.94
CA VAL A 374 17.10 10.71 9.18
C VAL A 374 17.92 11.94 8.79
N ALA A 375 17.23 13.02 8.41
CA ALA A 375 17.85 14.33 8.43
C ALA A 375 18.17 14.64 9.90
N ILE A 376 19.39 14.33 10.34
CA ILE A 376 19.93 14.94 11.56
C ILE A 376 20.24 16.40 11.20
N ASP A 377 19.20 17.23 11.23
CA ASP A 377 19.34 18.70 11.26
C ASP A 377 20.01 19.09 12.59
N VAL A 378 21.33 18.90 12.64
CA VAL A 378 22.18 19.64 13.56
C VAL A 378 22.06 21.11 13.10
N GLY A 379 21.71 22.02 14.00
CA GLY A 379 21.57 23.45 13.68
C GLY A 379 20.23 23.85 13.01
N ARG A 380 19.85 25.13 13.21
CA ARG A 380 18.59 25.71 12.68
C ARG A 380 18.68 26.06 11.19
N PRO A 381 17.55 26.33 10.50
CA PRO A 381 17.54 27.05 9.21
C PRO A 381 18.26 28.40 9.35
N MET A 382 19.41 28.52 8.69
CA MET A 382 20.46 29.50 8.99
C MET A 382 20.13 30.93 8.53
N ALA A 383 19.02 31.11 7.81
CA ALA A 383 18.58 32.42 7.32
C ALA A 383 18.17 33.38 8.47
N ASN A 384 17.92 32.87 9.68
CA ASN A 384 17.35 33.63 10.79
C ASN A 384 18.32 33.88 11.98
N LEU A 385 19.60 33.53 11.86
CA LEU A 385 20.59 33.69 12.94
C LEU A 385 21.58 34.82 12.66
N ALA A 386 21.65 35.80 13.56
CA ALA A 386 22.76 36.75 13.60
C ALA A 386 24.01 36.07 14.19
N ALA A 387 25.14 36.12 13.47
CA ALA A 387 26.42 35.61 13.91
C ALA A 387 26.87 36.28 15.24
N SER A 388 26.90 35.55 16.36
CA SER A 388 27.23 36.17 17.67
C SER A 388 28.66 35.92 18.12
N THR A 389 29.23 34.72 17.91
CA THR A 389 30.55 34.34 18.44
C THR A 389 31.34 33.51 17.43
N ALA A 390 32.57 33.94 17.09
CA ALA A 390 33.43 33.28 16.11
C ALA A 390 34.25 32.13 16.71
N TRP A 391 34.41 31.04 15.97
CA TRP A 391 35.39 29.98 16.27
C TRP A 391 36.65 30.16 15.43
N SER A 392 37.80 29.79 16.01
CA SER A 392 39.02 29.68 15.22
C SER A 392 38.88 28.50 14.26
N GLY A 393 39.48 28.61 13.07
CA GLY A 393 39.53 27.54 12.09
C GLY A 393 40.34 26.31 12.53
N THR A 394 40.66 26.15 13.81
CA THR A 394 41.32 24.97 14.41
C THR A 394 40.36 24.11 15.23
N VAL A 395 39.14 24.61 15.49
CA VAL A 395 38.15 23.91 16.31
C VAL A 395 37.37 22.91 15.46
N TRP A 396 37.23 21.70 16.00
CA TRP A 396 36.42 20.63 15.41
C TRP A 396 35.17 20.42 16.26
N VAL A 397 34.01 20.53 15.65
CA VAL A 397 32.69 20.51 16.30
C VAL A 397 32.16 19.08 16.28
N ALA A 398 31.85 18.50 17.43
CA ALA A 398 31.23 17.18 17.52
C ALA A 398 29.89 17.32 18.26
N PRO A 399 28.73 17.19 17.60
CA PRO A 399 27.44 17.10 18.29
C PRO A 399 27.49 15.91 19.25
N ASP A 400 26.88 16.04 20.44
CA ASP A 400 26.87 14.94 21.42
C ASP A 400 25.87 13.82 21.02
N GLU A 401 25.14 14.01 19.92
CA GLU A 401 24.20 13.07 19.34
C GLU A 401 24.86 12.20 18.25
N PRO A 402 24.95 10.86 18.44
CA PRO A 402 25.44 9.95 17.40
C PRO A 402 24.41 9.73 16.29
N SER A 403 24.89 9.21 15.16
CA SER A 403 24.06 8.63 14.12
C SER A 403 23.22 7.50 14.69
N LEU A 404 21.97 7.47 14.27
CA LEU A 404 20.95 6.55 14.77
C LEU A 404 20.63 5.45 13.76
N VAL A 405 21.22 5.56 12.56
CA VAL A 405 21.05 4.63 11.44
C VAL A 405 22.40 4.32 10.82
N ASP A 406 22.53 3.12 10.27
CA ASP A 406 23.58 2.79 9.32
C ASP A 406 23.22 3.42 7.97
N GLY A 407 24.18 4.04 7.30
CA GLY A 407 23.91 4.77 6.08
C GLY A 407 25.07 5.61 5.58
N ARG A 408 24.73 6.69 4.87
CA ARG A 408 25.69 7.62 4.28
C ARG A 408 25.31 9.05 4.59
N VAL A 409 26.29 9.87 4.95
CA VAL A 409 26.14 11.31 4.99
C VAL A 409 26.15 11.78 3.54
N THR A 410 24.99 12.20 3.03
CA THR A 410 24.78 12.58 1.62
C THR A 410 24.82 14.07 1.38
N LYS A 411 24.51 14.85 2.42
CA LYS A 411 24.48 16.30 2.34
C LYS A 411 25.01 16.94 3.59
N VAL A 412 25.76 18.03 3.45
CA VAL A 412 26.23 18.84 4.57
C VAL A 412 26.02 20.31 4.26
N ARG A 413 25.56 21.04 5.27
CA ARG A 413 25.30 22.48 5.23
C ARG A 413 26.19 23.20 6.22
N VAL A 414 26.75 24.32 5.82
CA VAL A 414 27.57 25.20 6.67
C VAL A 414 27.27 26.66 6.34
N HIS A 415 27.32 27.53 7.34
CA HIS A 415 27.33 28.97 7.14
C HIS A 415 28.65 29.56 7.65
N GLY A 416 29.47 30.04 6.73
CA GLY A 416 30.72 30.74 7.04
C GLY A 416 30.65 32.20 6.60
N THR A 417 31.18 33.13 7.39
CA THR A 417 31.22 34.56 6.98
C THR A 417 32.24 34.82 5.86
N ASN A 418 33.22 33.92 5.71
CA ASN A 418 34.21 33.93 4.63
C ASN A 418 34.29 32.55 3.98
N ALA A 419 34.79 32.49 2.74
CA ALA A 419 35.07 31.23 2.05
C ALA A 419 36.14 30.41 2.81
N GLY A 420 36.11 29.09 2.63
CA GLY A 420 37.01 28.17 3.31
C GLY A 420 36.86 26.73 2.85
N THR A 421 37.43 25.82 3.63
CA THR A 421 37.34 24.38 3.43
C THR A 421 36.49 23.82 4.56
N LEU A 422 35.42 23.12 4.20
CA LEU A 422 34.61 22.31 5.09
C LEU A 422 35.21 20.90 5.16
N SER A 423 35.62 20.48 6.35
CA SER A 423 36.12 19.13 6.62
C SER A 423 35.14 18.36 7.48
N LEU A 424 34.93 17.10 7.12
CA LEU A 424 33.95 16.19 7.70
C LEU A 424 34.64 14.92 8.16
N TYR A 425 34.30 14.43 9.33
CA TYR A 425 34.78 13.17 9.89
C TYR A 425 33.61 12.40 10.46
N VAL A 426 33.53 11.11 10.15
CA VAL A 426 32.68 10.16 10.87
C VAL A 426 33.57 9.47 11.88
N ALA A 427 33.20 9.52 13.17
CA ALA A 427 34.02 8.99 14.24
C ALA A 427 33.20 8.21 15.28
N THR A 428 33.77 7.13 15.79
CA THR A 428 33.23 6.40 16.95
C THR A 428 33.63 7.14 18.24
N LYS A 429 32.65 7.40 19.11
CA LYS A 429 32.89 7.88 20.47
C LYS A 429 33.19 6.70 21.39
N ASN A 430 34.42 6.63 21.87
CA ASN A 430 34.89 5.58 22.75
C ASN A 430 34.28 5.72 24.16
N ALA A 431 34.28 4.63 24.92
CA ALA A 431 33.72 4.61 26.29
C ALA A 431 34.41 5.59 27.26
N ASP A 432 35.66 5.98 26.97
CA ASP A 432 36.41 6.99 27.73
C ASP A 432 36.09 8.44 27.33
N GLY A 433 35.18 8.64 26.37
CA GLY A 433 34.77 9.95 25.85
C GLY A 433 35.67 10.51 24.75
N THR A 434 36.65 9.75 24.26
CA THR A 434 37.50 10.14 23.12
C THR A 434 36.92 9.71 21.77
N PHE A 435 37.47 10.23 20.67
CA PHE A 435 37.00 9.94 19.31
C PHE A 435 38.01 9.18 18.46
N THR A 436 37.54 8.19 17.72
CA THR A 436 38.31 7.45 16.71
C THR A 436 37.66 7.58 15.34
N THR A 437 38.38 8.14 14.37
CA THR A 437 37.91 8.38 13.01
C THR A 437 37.74 7.10 12.22
N ALA A 438 36.60 6.97 11.53
CA ALA A 438 36.27 5.89 10.61
C ALA A 438 36.28 6.33 9.14
N ALA A 439 35.79 7.54 8.84
CA ALA A 439 35.78 8.09 7.49
C ALA A 439 35.94 9.63 7.51
N SER A 440 36.35 10.24 6.40
CA SER A 440 36.47 11.70 6.30
C SER A 440 36.37 12.22 4.86
N SER A 441 35.86 13.43 4.68
CA SER A 441 35.85 14.16 3.39
C SER A 441 36.18 15.64 3.61
N SER A 442 36.48 16.36 2.53
CA SER A 442 36.71 17.81 2.57
C SER A 442 36.30 18.49 1.28
N HIS A 443 35.70 19.67 1.40
CA HIS A 443 35.10 20.39 0.28
C HIS A 443 35.41 21.88 0.37
N ALA A 444 35.68 22.53 -0.76
CA ALA A 444 35.80 23.98 -0.82
C ALA A 444 34.41 24.61 -0.81
N VAL A 445 34.20 25.60 0.05
CA VAL A 445 32.91 26.30 0.20
C VAL A 445 33.10 27.82 0.15
N ALA A 446 32.15 28.50 -0.49
CA ALA A 446 32.12 29.96 -0.56
C ALA A 446 31.67 30.58 0.77
N ALA A 447 31.75 31.90 0.88
CA ALA A 447 31.13 32.64 1.98
C ALA A 447 29.59 32.56 1.89
N GLY A 448 28.92 32.61 3.04
CA GLY A 448 27.47 32.48 3.15
C GLY A 448 27.02 31.06 3.50
N THR A 449 25.74 30.78 3.31
CA THR A 449 25.17 29.44 3.51
C THR A 449 25.45 28.60 2.28
N VAL A 450 26.22 27.52 2.47
CA VAL A 450 26.61 26.60 1.41
C VAL A 450 26.16 25.20 1.77
N GLU A 451 25.67 24.50 0.76
CA GLU A 451 25.28 23.11 0.83
C GLU A 451 26.21 22.29 -0.08
N VAL A 452 26.62 21.14 0.40
CA VAL A 452 27.62 20.29 -0.22
C VAL A 452 27.12 18.86 -0.22
N ASP A 453 27.09 18.26 -1.40
CA ASP A 453 26.84 16.83 -1.54
C ASP A 453 28.10 16.04 -1.16
N THR A 454 27.93 14.98 -0.39
CA THR A 454 29.00 14.12 0.14
C THR A 454 28.53 12.66 0.08
N ASP A 455 29.41 11.72 0.42
CA ASP A 455 29.11 10.30 0.35
C ASP A 455 29.88 9.48 1.40
N LEU A 456 29.78 9.91 2.67
CA LEU A 456 30.55 9.31 3.77
C LEU A 456 29.77 8.20 4.45
N PRO A 457 30.31 6.96 4.53
CA PRO A 457 29.65 5.90 5.28
C PRO A 457 29.60 6.25 6.77
N ILE A 458 28.47 5.97 7.41
CA ILE A 458 28.26 6.17 8.83
C ILE A 458 27.45 5.03 9.41
N ALA A 459 27.90 4.48 10.53
CA ALA A 459 27.20 3.45 11.27
C ALA A 459 26.44 4.01 12.47
N VAL A 460 25.47 3.25 12.97
CA VAL A 460 24.79 3.53 14.25
C VAL A 460 25.84 3.73 15.36
N GLY A 461 25.67 4.78 16.15
CA GLY A 461 26.56 5.11 17.27
C GLY A 461 27.77 5.97 16.90
N GLN A 462 28.02 6.26 15.63
CA GLN A 462 29.10 7.14 15.19
C GLN A 462 28.65 8.60 15.09
N GLU A 463 29.51 9.57 15.42
CA GLU A 463 29.23 11.01 15.39
C GLU A 463 29.87 11.67 14.15
N ILE A 464 29.22 12.70 13.60
CA ILE A 464 29.78 13.54 12.51
C ILE A 464 30.49 14.73 13.12
N ILE A 465 31.77 14.88 12.84
CA ILE A 465 32.61 15.97 13.32
C ILE A 465 32.92 16.93 12.19
N PHE A 466 32.65 18.22 12.42
CA PHE A 466 32.74 19.28 11.43
C PHE A 466 33.92 20.21 11.72
N ARG A 467 34.54 20.74 10.66
CA ARG A 467 35.40 21.93 10.74
C ARG A 467 35.21 22.76 9.50
N HIS A 468 35.35 24.06 9.65
CA HIS A 468 35.48 24.96 8.52
C HIS A 468 36.69 25.87 8.74
N THR A 469 37.52 26.07 7.72
CA THR A 469 38.79 26.84 7.86
C THR A 469 38.61 28.36 7.84
N GLY A 470 37.48 28.86 7.32
CA GLY A 470 37.04 30.25 7.52
C GLY A 470 36.36 30.46 8.88
N ILE A 471 35.76 31.62 9.10
CA ILE A 471 35.10 31.95 10.38
C ILE A 471 33.68 31.37 10.40
N VAL A 472 33.42 30.47 11.36
CA VAL A 472 32.08 29.96 11.65
C VAL A 472 31.61 30.46 13.01
N HIS A 473 30.29 30.60 13.15
CA HIS A 473 29.68 31.11 14.35
C HIS A 473 28.73 30.11 14.99
N TYR A 474 28.48 30.31 16.28
CA TYR A 474 27.35 29.72 16.98
C TYR A 474 26.62 30.85 17.71
N GLN A 475 25.35 30.62 18.06
CA GLN A 475 24.60 31.53 18.91
C GLN A 475 24.42 30.95 20.30
N SER A 476 24.97 31.62 21.30
CA SER A 476 24.83 31.26 22.71
C SER A 476 23.45 31.63 23.26
N GLY A 477 22.90 30.80 24.15
CA GLY A 477 21.67 31.11 24.90
C GLY A 477 20.35 30.99 24.11
N ALA A 478 20.39 30.51 22.87
CA ALA A 478 19.24 30.46 21.96
C ALA A 478 18.48 29.10 21.94
N GLY A 479 18.70 28.25 22.95
CA GLY A 479 17.88 27.05 23.19
C GLY A 479 18.12 25.92 22.18
N GLY A 480 19.38 25.50 22.07
CA GLY A 480 19.84 24.51 21.08
C GLY A 480 20.53 23.27 21.67
N LEU A 481 21.24 22.54 20.81
CA LEU A 481 21.89 21.25 21.12
C LEU A 481 23.09 21.42 22.07
N ARG A 482 23.55 20.30 22.62
CA ARG A 482 24.82 20.21 23.36
C ARG A 482 25.86 19.60 22.43
N PHE A 483 27.07 20.13 22.42
CA PHE A 483 28.14 19.62 21.58
C PHE A 483 29.50 19.72 22.27
N ALA A 484 30.37 18.79 21.94
CA ALA A 484 31.78 18.79 22.28
C ALA A 484 32.59 19.52 21.19
N TYR A 485 33.79 19.97 21.54
CA TYR A 485 34.76 20.37 20.53
C TYR A 485 36.18 19.91 20.84
N LEU A 486 36.96 19.70 19.79
CA LEU A 486 38.35 19.27 19.83
C LEU A 486 39.27 20.36 19.30
N GLY A 487 40.48 20.46 19.85
CA GLY A 487 41.51 21.41 19.40
C GLY A 487 42.29 20.97 18.16
N SER A 488 42.06 19.76 17.66
CA SER A 488 42.77 19.15 16.54
C SER A 488 41.92 18.10 15.83
N ALA A 489 42.31 17.74 14.60
CA ALA A 489 41.57 16.78 13.79
C ALA A 489 41.48 15.43 14.52
N PRO A 490 40.29 14.78 14.55
CA PRO A 490 40.15 13.49 15.20
C PRO A 490 40.93 12.43 14.41
N THR A 491 41.68 11.60 15.13
CA THR A 491 42.44 10.47 14.59
C THR A 491 42.12 9.20 15.36
N THR A 492 42.91 8.82 16.36
CA THR A 492 42.61 7.70 17.27
C THR A 492 42.61 8.23 18.70
N ASN A 493 41.59 7.88 19.49
CA ASN A 493 41.43 8.33 20.89
C ASN A 493 41.63 9.85 21.08
N SER A 494 41.11 10.65 20.16
CA SER A 494 41.23 12.12 20.21
C SER A 494 40.34 12.71 21.30
N ALA A 495 40.93 13.47 22.22
CA ALA A 495 40.24 13.96 23.41
C ALA A 495 39.38 15.21 23.15
N ILE A 496 38.27 15.29 23.89
CA ILE A 496 37.42 16.49 23.95
C ILE A 496 38.16 17.61 24.68
N THR A 497 38.12 18.81 24.12
CA THR A 497 38.68 20.02 24.75
C THR A 497 37.68 20.66 25.71
N SER A 498 36.42 20.82 25.31
CA SER A 498 35.33 21.27 26.19
C SER A 498 33.96 20.99 25.58
N HIS A 499 32.89 21.31 26.31
CA HIS A 499 31.50 21.26 25.85
C HIS A 499 30.86 22.64 25.86
N ILE A 500 29.88 22.83 24.98
CA ILE A 500 28.97 23.98 24.99
C ILE A 500 27.53 23.46 25.00
N THR A 501 26.69 24.09 25.81
CA THR A 501 25.29 23.68 26.03
C THR A 501 24.33 24.80 25.59
N GLY A 502 23.17 24.44 25.08
CA GLY A 502 22.05 25.38 24.84
C GLY A 502 22.32 26.37 23.71
N SER A 503 23.04 25.94 22.67
CA SER A 503 23.50 26.81 21.58
C SER A 503 23.12 26.25 20.22
N ASN A 504 22.87 27.14 19.25
CA ASN A 504 22.55 26.74 17.88
C ASN A 504 23.82 26.76 17.02
N LEU A 505 24.10 25.61 16.40
CA LEU A 505 25.24 25.44 15.49
C LEU A 505 24.92 25.99 14.10
N MET A 506 25.96 26.49 13.44
CA MET A 506 25.91 26.85 12.03
C MET A 506 26.45 25.73 11.11
N PHE A 507 26.12 24.48 11.42
CA PHE A 507 26.44 23.28 10.65
C PHE A 507 25.27 22.33 10.70
N GLY A 508 24.98 21.61 9.60
CA GLY A 508 23.97 20.55 9.54
C GLY A 508 24.36 19.45 8.55
N ALA A 509 23.77 18.26 8.68
CA ALA A 509 24.03 17.14 7.80
C ALA A 509 22.74 16.36 7.48
N THR A 510 22.73 15.64 6.37
CA THR A 510 21.68 14.69 6.01
C THR A 510 22.31 13.31 5.98
N ILE A 511 21.73 12.38 6.73
CA ILE A 511 22.12 10.97 6.71
C ILE A 511 20.99 10.21 6.03
N GLU A 512 21.33 9.54 4.94
CA GLU A 512 20.43 8.61 4.27
C GLU A 512 20.81 7.20 4.73
N GLY A 513 19.84 6.44 5.22
CA GLY A 513 20.05 5.05 5.62
C GLY A 513 20.61 4.21 4.48
N GLU A 514 21.29 3.10 4.79
CA GLU A 514 21.97 2.22 3.81
C GLU A 514 21.02 1.61 2.76
N VAL A 515 19.72 1.82 2.92
CA VAL A 515 18.69 1.41 1.97
C VAL A 515 18.53 2.49 0.87
N ARG A 516 19.38 2.42 -0.17
CA ARG A 516 19.02 2.31 -1.61
C ARG A 516 19.98 3.02 -2.57
N GLY A 517 20.77 2.22 -3.28
CA GLY A 517 21.03 2.49 -4.70
C GLY A 517 19.75 2.26 -5.53
N LEU A 518 19.57 3.01 -6.63
CA LEU A 518 18.38 3.00 -7.49
C LEU A 518 17.91 1.59 -7.91
N ALA A 519 18.85 0.65 -8.11
CA ALA A 519 18.58 -0.74 -8.47
C ALA A 519 17.84 -1.52 -7.36
N THR A 520 18.29 -1.40 -6.11
CA THR A 520 17.70 -2.11 -4.96
C THR A 520 16.34 -1.53 -4.56
N SER A 521 16.11 -0.25 -4.87
CA SER A 521 14.84 0.42 -4.61
C SER A 521 13.70 -0.12 -5.47
N THR A 522 14.04 -0.55 -6.69
CA THR A 522 13.11 -1.12 -7.67
C THR A 522 12.81 -2.57 -7.31
N ASP A 523 13.83 -3.37 -7.00
CA ASP A 523 13.68 -4.75 -6.56
C ASP A 523 12.84 -4.88 -5.29
N ARG A 524 13.01 -3.97 -4.33
CA ARG A 524 12.29 -4.04 -3.06
C ARG A 524 10.88 -3.47 -3.15
N ARG A 525 10.62 -2.45 -3.98
CA ARG A 525 9.23 -2.02 -4.30
C ARG A 525 8.43 -3.13 -4.97
N VAL A 526 9.09 -3.87 -5.87
CA VAL A 526 8.56 -5.07 -6.51
C VAL A 526 8.28 -6.16 -5.47
N THR A 527 9.25 -6.45 -4.60
CA THR A 527 9.18 -7.48 -3.54
C THR A 527 8.11 -7.18 -2.46
N VAL A 528 7.96 -5.93 -2.02
CA VAL A 528 7.01 -5.52 -0.97
C VAL A 528 5.58 -5.42 -1.49
N LEU A 529 5.38 -5.01 -2.75
CA LEU A 529 4.06 -5.07 -3.40
C LEU A 529 3.61 -6.51 -3.72
N GLU A 530 4.51 -7.51 -3.64
CA GLU A 530 4.26 -8.90 -4.07
C GLU A 530 4.44 -9.96 -2.99
N GLY A 531 4.58 -9.57 -1.72
CA GLY A 531 4.71 -10.54 -0.63
C GLY A 531 6.03 -11.33 -0.63
N GLY A 532 7.12 -10.76 -1.15
CA GLY A 532 8.47 -11.28 -0.92
C GLY A 532 9.11 -12.08 -2.06
N SER A 533 8.44 -12.28 -3.21
CA SER A 533 8.98 -13.14 -4.28
C SER A 533 9.21 -12.37 -5.58
N ASN A 534 10.40 -12.52 -6.18
CA ASN A 534 10.66 -12.09 -7.56
C ASN A 534 9.64 -12.79 -8.46
N PRO A 535 8.72 -12.06 -9.12
CA PRO A 535 7.63 -12.67 -9.87
C PRO A 535 8.19 -13.43 -11.07
N TRP A 536 9.38 -13.13 -11.55
CA TRP A 536 9.95 -13.86 -12.68
C TRP A 536 10.63 -15.17 -12.25
N SER A 537 10.95 -15.33 -10.97
CA SER A 537 11.71 -16.48 -10.45
C SER A 537 11.03 -17.82 -10.76
N GLY A 538 11.81 -18.79 -11.26
CA GLY A 538 11.36 -20.14 -11.61
C GLY A 538 10.57 -20.23 -12.92
N ARG A 539 10.29 -19.11 -13.58
CA ARG A 539 9.59 -19.07 -14.88
C ARG A 539 10.58 -19.18 -16.05
N LYS A 540 10.05 -19.35 -17.26
CA LYS A 540 10.86 -19.48 -18.50
C LYS A 540 10.81 -18.19 -19.29
N VAL A 541 11.97 -17.79 -19.81
CA VAL A 541 12.15 -16.67 -20.74
C VAL A 541 12.76 -17.17 -22.05
N ALA A 542 12.21 -16.74 -23.17
CA ALA A 542 12.83 -16.95 -24.49
C ALA A 542 13.44 -15.64 -25.01
N PHE A 543 14.69 -15.70 -25.44
CA PHE A 543 15.41 -14.58 -26.03
C PHE A 543 15.44 -14.77 -27.54
N LEU A 544 14.58 -14.05 -28.24
CA LEU A 544 14.42 -14.13 -29.68
C LEU A 544 15.13 -12.94 -30.30
N GLY A 545 16.14 -13.16 -31.14
CA GLY A 545 16.95 -12.06 -31.66
C GLY A 545 17.95 -12.40 -32.76
N THR A 546 18.90 -11.50 -32.98
CA THR A 546 19.89 -11.53 -34.06
C THR A 546 21.21 -12.15 -33.62
N SER A 547 22.33 -11.76 -34.26
CA SER A 547 23.69 -12.07 -33.81
C SER A 547 24.04 -11.44 -32.46
N ILE A 548 23.32 -10.40 -32.02
CA ILE A 548 23.50 -9.80 -30.69
C ILE A 548 22.94 -10.70 -29.59
N THR A 549 21.89 -11.47 -29.89
CA THR A 549 21.36 -12.47 -28.96
C THR A 549 22.12 -13.81 -29.05
N ALA A 550 22.51 -14.24 -30.26
CA ALA A 550 22.96 -15.60 -30.53
C ALA A 550 24.24 -16.02 -29.76
N GLY A 551 24.07 -16.77 -28.67
CA GLY A 551 25.16 -17.33 -27.89
C GLY A 551 25.94 -16.29 -27.06
N ASP A 552 25.38 -15.09 -26.86
CA ASP A 552 26.08 -14.00 -26.19
C ASP A 552 25.86 -14.00 -24.66
N ALA A 553 26.83 -13.46 -23.92
CA ALA A 553 26.92 -13.59 -22.47
C ALA A 553 25.77 -12.90 -21.71
N TRP A 554 25.18 -11.85 -22.29
CA TRP A 554 24.10 -11.10 -21.64
C TRP A 554 22.80 -11.90 -21.49
N VAL A 555 22.53 -12.87 -22.38
CA VAL A 555 21.32 -13.71 -22.35
C VAL A 555 21.26 -14.50 -21.04
N GLY A 556 22.36 -15.19 -20.72
CA GLY A 556 22.49 -15.93 -19.47
C GLY A 556 22.49 -15.01 -18.24
N ALA A 557 23.12 -13.85 -18.34
CA ALA A 557 23.19 -12.90 -17.23
C ALA A 557 21.82 -12.29 -16.87
N VAL A 558 21.03 -11.88 -17.87
CA VAL A 558 19.65 -11.38 -17.65
C VAL A 558 18.77 -12.46 -17.04
N ALA A 559 18.82 -13.69 -17.57
CA ALA A 559 18.01 -14.78 -17.04
C ALA A 559 18.38 -15.14 -15.59
N ALA A 560 19.69 -15.19 -15.28
CA ALA A 560 20.18 -15.42 -13.94
C ALA A 560 19.73 -14.33 -12.97
N GLU A 561 19.82 -13.05 -13.37
CA GLU A 561 19.38 -11.92 -12.56
C GLU A 561 17.87 -11.94 -12.32
N LEU A 562 17.07 -12.39 -13.29
CA LEU A 562 15.62 -12.56 -13.14
C LEU A 562 15.22 -13.89 -12.49
N GLY A 563 16.17 -14.78 -12.16
CA GLY A 563 15.86 -16.10 -11.61
C GLY A 563 15.08 -17.02 -12.57
N MET A 564 15.22 -16.83 -13.89
CA MET A 564 14.47 -17.52 -14.93
C MET A 564 15.32 -18.58 -15.66
N THR A 565 14.65 -19.57 -16.25
CA THR A 565 15.29 -20.51 -17.18
C THR A 565 15.28 -19.91 -18.59
N ALA A 566 16.46 -19.69 -19.15
CA ALA A 566 16.64 -19.13 -20.49
C ALA A 566 16.42 -20.15 -21.61
N THR A 567 15.84 -19.70 -22.72
CA THR A 567 15.96 -20.33 -24.04
C THR A 567 16.54 -19.30 -25.00
N ASP A 568 17.78 -19.51 -25.42
CA ASP A 568 18.44 -18.66 -26.44
C ASP A 568 17.97 -19.08 -27.83
N LEU A 569 17.32 -18.15 -28.52
CA LEU A 569 16.80 -18.30 -29.88
C LEU A 569 17.39 -17.21 -30.79
N GLY A 570 18.56 -16.68 -30.44
CA GLY A 570 19.31 -15.77 -31.29
C GLY A 570 19.72 -16.44 -32.60
N PHE A 571 19.54 -15.71 -33.70
CA PHE A 571 19.89 -16.19 -35.03
C PHE A 571 20.87 -15.22 -35.69
N GLY A 572 22.11 -15.68 -35.89
CA GLY A 572 23.17 -14.87 -36.48
C GLY A 572 22.78 -14.30 -37.84
N GLY A 573 22.83 -12.97 -37.97
CA GLY A 573 22.39 -12.27 -39.18
C GLY A 573 20.88 -12.32 -39.43
N GLY A 574 20.06 -12.70 -38.45
CA GLY A 574 18.63 -12.85 -38.65
C GLY A 574 17.88 -11.52 -38.81
N THR A 575 16.86 -11.52 -39.66
CA THR A 575 15.93 -10.41 -39.88
C THR A 575 14.54 -10.72 -39.30
N VAL A 576 13.81 -9.70 -38.86
CA VAL A 576 12.39 -9.85 -38.50
C VAL A 576 11.54 -9.96 -39.76
N THR A 577 11.90 -9.19 -40.80
CA THR A 577 11.20 -9.12 -42.08
C THR A 577 11.68 -10.22 -43.02
N ALA A 578 10.74 -11.01 -43.52
CA ALA A 578 10.96 -11.92 -44.63
C ALA A 578 11.13 -11.14 -45.95
N TRP A 579 12.35 -10.63 -46.20
CA TRP A 579 12.65 -9.80 -47.37
C TRP A 579 13.99 -10.17 -47.99
N ASN A 580 13.98 -10.57 -49.27
CA ASN A 580 15.19 -10.82 -50.06
C ASN A 580 15.01 -10.43 -51.53
N PRO A 581 15.16 -9.13 -51.88
CA PRO A 581 15.05 -8.68 -53.25
C PRO A 581 16.31 -8.98 -54.09
N GLY A 582 17.41 -9.46 -53.49
CA GLY A 582 18.74 -9.54 -54.13
C GLY A 582 19.31 -10.95 -54.35
N GLY A 583 18.66 -12.01 -53.86
CA GLY A 583 19.09 -13.40 -54.09
C GLY A 583 20.42 -13.79 -53.40
N GLY A 584 20.98 -12.95 -52.52
CA GLY A 584 22.16 -13.26 -51.72
C GLY A 584 21.83 -14.17 -50.52
N THR A 585 22.86 -14.75 -49.89
CA THR A 585 22.75 -15.56 -48.68
C THR A 585 22.17 -14.72 -47.55
N VAL A 586 20.88 -14.87 -47.29
CA VAL A 586 20.19 -14.19 -46.18
C VAL A 586 20.55 -14.92 -44.89
N GLY A 587 20.89 -14.19 -43.83
CA GLY A 587 20.71 -14.76 -42.50
C GLY A 587 19.22 -15.02 -42.32
N GLY A 588 18.84 -16.29 -42.19
CA GLY A 588 17.45 -16.74 -41.96
C GLY A 588 16.64 -15.88 -40.99
N GLN A 589 15.31 -15.99 -41.06
CA GLN A 589 14.43 -15.07 -40.33
C GLN A 589 14.35 -15.42 -38.85
N ILE A 590 14.41 -14.42 -37.98
CA ILE A 590 14.19 -14.58 -36.52
C ILE A 590 12.84 -15.26 -36.27
N ILE A 591 11.83 -14.96 -37.09
CA ILE A 591 10.48 -15.54 -36.99
C ILE A 591 10.47 -17.07 -37.09
N SER A 592 11.45 -17.70 -37.77
CA SER A 592 11.52 -19.16 -37.87
C SER A 592 11.90 -19.82 -36.54
N GLN A 593 12.52 -19.09 -35.62
CA GLN A 593 12.88 -19.58 -34.29
C GLN A 593 11.69 -19.61 -33.33
N ILE A 594 10.56 -18.96 -33.65
CA ILE A 594 9.37 -18.91 -32.78
C ILE A 594 8.86 -20.31 -32.44
N ALA A 595 8.94 -21.26 -33.36
CA ALA A 595 8.50 -22.64 -33.11
C ALA A 595 9.24 -23.32 -31.93
N SER A 596 10.44 -22.83 -31.60
CA SER A 596 11.29 -23.33 -30.51
C SER A 596 11.06 -22.61 -29.17
N ILE A 597 10.23 -21.57 -29.11
CA ILE A 597 9.83 -20.92 -27.85
C ILE A 597 9.12 -21.97 -26.97
N PRO A 598 9.46 -22.12 -25.67
CA PRO A 598 8.70 -22.98 -24.77
C PRO A 598 7.23 -22.52 -24.69
N THR A 599 6.27 -23.43 -24.84
CA THR A 599 4.85 -23.08 -24.81
C THR A 599 4.39 -22.49 -23.47
N ASP A 600 5.12 -22.80 -22.39
CA ASP A 600 4.94 -22.29 -21.04
C ASP A 600 5.87 -21.11 -20.69
N ALA A 601 6.51 -20.48 -21.69
CA ALA A 601 7.27 -19.25 -21.47
C ALA A 601 6.37 -18.15 -20.91
N SER A 602 6.84 -17.47 -19.87
CA SER A 602 6.15 -16.32 -19.25
C SER A 602 6.65 -14.98 -19.78
N LEU A 603 7.81 -14.99 -20.46
CA LEU A 603 8.44 -13.81 -21.03
C LEU A 603 9.08 -14.16 -22.38
N VAL A 604 8.92 -13.29 -23.36
CA VAL A 604 9.67 -13.32 -24.63
C VAL A 604 10.29 -11.96 -24.83
N LEU A 605 11.62 -11.90 -24.89
CA LEU A 605 12.35 -10.71 -25.29
C LEU A 605 12.59 -10.79 -26.80
N LEU A 606 12.10 -9.80 -27.55
CA LEU A 606 12.30 -9.68 -28.99
C LEU A 606 13.32 -8.57 -29.26
N GLU A 607 14.57 -8.97 -29.46
CA GLU A 607 15.64 -8.14 -30.03
C GLU A 607 15.61 -8.31 -31.56
N GLY A 608 15.97 -7.31 -32.36
CA GLY A 608 15.75 -7.41 -33.80
C GLY A 608 16.21 -6.20 -34.60
N PHE A 609 15.75 -6.09 -35.84
CA PHE A 609 15.87 -4.93 -36.75
C PHE A 609 17.26 -4.47 -37.22
N VAL A 610 18.37 -4.73 -36.53
CA VAL A 610 19.72 -4.34 -37.04
C VAL A 610 19.95 -4.83 -38.47
N ASN A 611 19.61 -6.10 -38.72
CA ASN A 611 19.75 -6.70 -40.03
C ASN A 611 18.67 -6.23 -41.01
N ASP A 612 17.48 -5.85 -40.53
CA ASP A 612 16.42 -5.29 -41.36
C ASP A 612 16.80 -3.92 -41.94
N ILE A 613 17.67 -3.15 -41.26
CA ILE A 613 18.17 -1.86 -41.76
C ILE A 613 19.15 -2.07 -42.92
N TRP A 614 20.10 -3.00 -42.76
CA TRP A 614 21.31 -3.05 -43.60
C TRP A 614 21.38 -4.22 -44.57
N GLN A 615 20.76 -5.36 -44.27
CA GLN A 615 20.84 -6.52 -45.16
C GLN A 615 20.02 -6.28 -46.44
N SER A 616 20.57 -6.73 -47.56
CA SER A 616 19.92 -6.66 -48.88
C SER A 616 19.40 -5.27 -49.27
N GLY A 617 20.04 -4.20 -48.79
CA GLY A 617 19.69 -2.81 -49.07
C GLY A 617 18.63 -2.20 -48.16
N GLY A 618 18.15 -2.95 -47.15
CA GLY A 618 17.12 -2.51 -46.20
C GLY A 618 15.74 -3.07 -46.53
N ALA A 619 15.00 -3.46 -45.48
CA ALA A 619 13.62 -3.93 -45.57
C ALA A 619 12.66 -2.74 -45.73
N PRO A 620 11.66 -2.80 -46.65
CA PRO A 620 10.66 -1.75 -46.78
C PRO A 620 10.00 -1.46 -45.43
N LEU A 621 9.96 -0.20 -44.99
CA LEU A 621 9.39 0.15 -43.70
C LEU A 621 7.90 -0.24 -43.61
N GLY A 622 7.15 0.03 -44.68
CA GLY A 622 5.70 -0.13 -44.73
C GLY A 622 4.96 0.97 -43.96
N VAL A 623 3.74 0.66 -43.53
CA VAL A 623 2.91 1.56 -42.72
C VAL A 623 2.38 0.84 -41.47
N TYR A 624 2.06 1.60 -40.43
CA TYR A 624 1.65 1.06 -39.12
C TYR A 624 0.39 0.17 -39.14
N THR A 625 -0.38 0.20 -40.23
CA THR A 625 -1.54 -0.68 -40.46
C THR A 625 -1.19 -2.04 -41.02
N ASP A 626 0.04 -2.25 -41.53
CA ASP A 626 0.48 -3.53 -42.08
C ASP A 626 0.52 -4.61 -40.97
N LYS A 627 0.06 -5.82 -41.30
CA LYS A 627 -0.04 -6.96 -40.35
C LYS A 627 0.60 -8.27 -40.84
N VAL A 628 1.18 -8.26 -42.04
CA VAL A 628 1.72 -9.45 -42.70
C VAL A 628 3.14 -9.20 -43.20
N GLN A 629 3.90 -10.27 -43.40
CA GLN A 629 5.28 -10.20 -43.90
C GLN A 629 5.40 -9.42 -45.23
N GLY A 630 6.57 -8.81 -45.45
CA GLY A 630 6.89 -8.03 -46.66
C GLY A 630 7.22 -6.57 -46.39
N THR A 631 6.80 -6.04 -45.24
CA THR A 631 7.25 -4.75 -44.69
C THR A 631 7.68 -4.92 -43.23
N PHE A 632 8.49 -4.00 -42.72
CA PHE A 632 8.98 -4.05 -41.34
C PHE A 632 7.83 -3.94 -40.32
N TYR A 633 6.88 -3.02 -40.53
CA TYR A 633 5.67 -2.95 -39.70
C TYR A 633 4.85 -4.24 -39.71
N GLY A 634 4.62 -4.81 -40.89
CA GLY A 634 3.84 -6.04 -41.03
C GLY A 634 4.55 -7.27 -40.46
N ALA A 635 5.88 -7.32 -40.57
CA ALA A 635 6.70 -8.37 -40.00
C ALA A 635 6.69 -8.37 -38.46
N LEU A 636 6.74 -7.20 -37.83
CA LEU A 636 6.59 -7.05 -36.37
C LEU A 636 5.25 -7.61 -35.89
N TRP A 637 4.14 -7.25 -36.54
CA TRP A 637 2.81 -7.78 -36.20
C TRP A 637 2.69 -9.29 -36.42
N ALA A 638 3.28 -9.80 -37.51
CA ALA A 638 3.34 -11.24 -37.75
C ALA A 638 4.13 -11.96 -36.64
N ALA A 639 5.26 -11.39 -36.19
CA ALA A 639 6.05 -11.92 -35.10
C ALA A 639 5.27 -11.92 -33.77
N TYR A 640 4.65 -10.80 -33.38
CA TYR A 640 3.84 -10.72 -32.15
C TYR A 640 2.72 -11.76 -32.16
N THR A 641 2.03 -11.90 -33.29
CA THR A 641 0.93 -12.86 -33.46
C THR A 641 1.43 -14.29 -33.32
N ALA A 642 2.54 -14.62 -33.96
CA ALA A 642 3.12 -15.97 -33.89
C ALA A 642 3.66 -16.30 -32.50
N ILE A 643 4.30 -15.34 -31.80
CA ILE A 643 4.73 -15.50 -30.41
C ILE A 643 3.52 -15.78 -29.51
N LYS A 644 2.46 -14.98 -29.61
CA LYS A 644 1.23 -15.20 -28.82
C LYS A 644 0.53 -16.51 -29.14
N ALA A 645 0.55 -16.97 -30.39
CA ALA A 645 0.03 -18.28 -30.73
C ALA A 645 0.85 -19.42 -30.11
N ARG A 646 2.18 -19.24 -29.97
CA ARG A 646 3.09 -20.25 -29.43
C ARG A 646 3.13 -20.27 -27.90
N ALA A 647 3.20 -19.11 -27.26
CA ALA A 647 3.29 -18.91 -25.83
C ALA A 647 2.23 -17.85 -25.40
N PRO A 648 0.96 -18.26 -25.25
CA PRO A 648 -0.15 -17.32 -25.05
C PRO A 648 0.00 -16.44 -23.80
N ASN A 649 0.60 -17.00 -22.74
CA ASN A 649 0.79 -16.33 -21.45
C ASN A 649 2.10 -15.52 -21.39
N ALA A 650 2.94 -15.55 -22.44
CA ALA A 650 4.18 -14.79 -22.44
C ALA A 650 3.90 -13.28 -22.55
N LEU A 651 4.49 -12.48 -21.66
CA LEU A 651 4.66 -11.05 -21.93
C LEU A 651 5.70 -10.88 -23.04
N ILE A 652 5.39 -10.11 -24.08
CA ILE A 652 6.36 -9.79 -25.14
C ILE A 652 6.97 -8.44 -24.82
N VAL A 653 8.30 -8.38 -24.71
CA VAL A 653 9.04 -7.13 -24.52
C VAL A 653 9.92 -6.90 -25.73
N CYS A 654 9.74 -5.75 -26.36
CA CYS A 654 10.48 -5.33 -27.55
C CYS A 654 11.79 -4.66 -27.11
N LEU A 655 12.92 -5.26 -27.44
CA LEU A 655 14.25 -4.70 -27.20
C LEU A 655 14.78 -4.08 -28.48
N CYS A 656 15.19 -2.81 -28.41
CA CYS A 656 15.71 -2.08 -29.54
C CYS A 656 17.21 -1.80 -29.38
N ASP A 657 18.05 -2.49 -30.14
CA ASP A 657 19.50 -2.35 -30.23
C ASP A 657 19.91 -1.35 -31.33
N TRP A 658 20.24 -0.09 -31.01
CA TRP A 658 21.11 0.68 -31.91
C TRP A 658 21.78 1.87 -31.24
N GLY A 659 23.04 2.08 -31.60
CA GLY A 659 23.84 3.28 -31.37
C GLY A 659 25.29 3.05 -31.85
N ASP A 660 25.69 3.65 -32.97
CA ASP A 660 27.09 3.57 -33.46
C ASP A 660 27.71 4.98 -33.65
N SER A 661 29.01 5.03 -34.00
CA SER A 661 30.14 5.83 -33.54
C SER A 661 31.13 6.16 -34.67
N THR A 662 32.05 7.11 -34.40
CA THR A 662 32.99 7.67 -35.37
C THR A 662 33.92 6.63 -36.02
N ASN A 663 33.76 6.42 -37.33
CA ASN A 663 34.62 5.54 -38.12
C ASN A 663 35.87 6.26 -38.69
N PRO A 664 37.08 5.69 -38.61
CA PRO A 664 38.21 6.06 -39.50
C PRO A 664 38.28 5.24 -40.82
N ALA A 665 37.39 4.28 -41.06
CA ALA A 665 37.44 3.33 -42.18
C ALA A 665 36.06 2.91 -42.74
N GLY A 666 35.42 3.79 -43.52
CA GLY A 666 34.71 3.39 -44.76
C GLY A 666 33.34 2.69 -44.75
N THR A 667 32.68 2.44 -43.61
CA THR A 667 31.28 1.98 -43.57
C THR A 667 30.47 2.88 -42.64
N ALA A 668 29.55 3.66 -43.21
CA ALA A 668 28.67 4.59 -42.51
C ALA A 668 27.38 3.84 -42.12
N GLN A 669 27.21 3.52 -40.84
CA GLN A 669 26.00 2.89 -40.27
C GLN A 669 25.47 3.66 -39.04
N GLU A 670 25.83 4.93 -38.87
CA GLU A 670 25.37 5.77 -37.76
C GLU A 670 23.83 5.93 -37.74
N GLU A 671 23.27 6.45 -36.64
CA GLU A 671 21.83 6.65 -36.45
C GLU A 671 21.16 7.45 -37.59
N GLN A 672 21.92 8.36 -38.20
CA GLN A 672 21.54 9.24 -39.29
C GLN A 672 21.84 8.68 -40.69
N ASP A 673 22.61 7.61 -40.79
CA ASP A 673 23.02 7.08 -42.08
C ASP A 673 21.88 6.38 -42.79
N LEU A 674 21.80 6.61 -44.10
CA LEU A 674 20.72 6.12 -44.94
C LEU A 674 21.13 4.82 -45.63
N ASN A 675 20.28 3.81 -45.54
CA ASN A 675 20.40 2.59 -46.32
C ASN A 675 19.99 2.83 -47.80
N ALA A 676 20.02 1.77 -48.62
CA ALA A 676 19.69 1.89 -50.04
C ALA A 676 18.21 2.26 -50.31
N GLN A 677 17.35 2.21 -49.30
CA GLN A 677 15.96 2.69 -49.35
C GLN A 677 15.80 4.13 -48.86
N SER A 678 16.90 4.84 -48.59
CA SER A 678 16.87 6.17 -47.98
C SER A 678 16.21 6.20 -46.60
N LEU A 679 16.37 5.12 -45.83
CA LEU A 679 15.89 4.98 -44.46
C LEU A 679 17.06 4.81 -43.51
N SER A 680 16.96 5.39 -42.33
CA SER A 680 18.00 5.34 -41.28
C SER A 680 17.58 4.45 -40.12
N PRO A 681 18.51 4.01 -39.25
CA PRO A 681 18.19 3.30 -38.01
C PRO A 681 17.08 3.96 -37.18
N TRP A 682 17.05 5.30 -37.11
CA TRP A 682 15.98 6.06 -36.45
C TRP A 682 14.59 5.72 -36.99
N HIS A 683 14.43 5.57 -38.31
CA HIS A 683 13.14 5.24 -38.93
C HIS A 683 12.65 3.85 -38.51
N TYR A 684 13.54 2.85 -38.47
CA TYR A 684 13.19 1.50 -38.03
C TYR A 684 12.91 1.45 -36.53
N ARG A 685 13.69 2.16 -35.71
CA ARG A 685 13.44 2.30 -34.27
C ARG A 685 12.06 2.88 -33.99
N GLU A 686 11.72 3.99 -34.63
CA GLU A 686 10.42 4.64 -34.42
C GLU A 686 9.28 3.75 -34.92
N ALA A 687 9.48 3.04 -36.03
CA ALA A 687 8.51 2.05 -36.49
C ALA A 687 8.31 0.92 -35.47
N TYR A 688 9.39 0.41 -34.88
CA TYR A 688 9.32 -0.63 -33.86
C TYR A 688 8.62 -0.13 -32.58
N ARG A 689 8.98 1.07 -32.10
CA ARG A 689 8.37 1.71 -30.94
C ARG A 689 6.87 1.96 -31.15
N ILE A 690 6.47 2.48 -32.31
CA ILE A 690 5.07 2.72 -32.66
C ILE A 690 4.32 1.39 -32.72
N SER A 691 4.87 0.37 -33.39
CA SER A 691 4.25 -0.94 -33.52
C SER A 691 4.03 -1.61 -32.15
N ALA A 692 5.06 -1.60 -31.29
CA ALA A 692 4.98 -2.12 -29.93
C ALA A 692 3.90 -1.40 -29.11
N ASN A 693 3.87 -0.06 -29.15
CA ASN A 693 2.87 0.73 -28.43
C ASN A 693 1.44 0.44 -28.93
N MET A 694 1.24 0.34 -30.25
CA MET A 694 -0.05 -0.05 -30.83
C MET A 694 -0.49 -1.47 -30.45
N ALA A 695 0.46 -2.37 -30.21
CA ALA A 695 0.20 -3.73 -29.73
C ALA A 695 0.08 -3.83 -28.19
N GLY A 696 0.25 -2.71 -27.46
CA GLY A 696 0.25 -2.70 -25.99
C GLY A 696 1.47 -3.40 -25.37
N LEU A 697 2.59 -3.46 -26.09
CA LEU A 697 3.80 -4.16 -25.67
C LEU A 697 4.84 -3.20 -25.09
N PRO A 698 5.52 -3.56 -23.99
CA PRO A 698 6.67 -2.81 -23.48
C PRO A 698 7.79 -2.71 -24.52
N PHE A 699 8.41 -1.54 -24.60
CA PHE A 699 9.53 -1.24 -25.50
C PHE A 699 10.70 -0.67 -24.71
N LEU A 700 11.89 -1.24 -24.89
CA LEU A 700 13.12 -0.77 -24.25
C LEU A 700 14.19 -0.47 -25.30
N LEU A 701 14.65 0.77 -25.32
CA LEU A 701 15.80 1.17 -26.13
C LEU A 701 17.09 0.85 -25.38
N LEU A 702 17.94 -0.01 -25.94
CA LEU A 702 19.23 -0.38 -25.36
C LEU A 702 20.24 0.79 -25.39
N GLY A 703 20.11 1.75 -26.32
CA GLY A 703 20.92 2.98 -26.28
C GLY A 703 20.83 3.76 -24.96
N GLY A 704 19.74 3.58 -24.18
CA GLY A 704 19.58 4.17 -22.84
C GLY A 704 20.64 3.75 -21.81
N MET A 705 21.45 2.72 -22.10
CA MET A 705 22.60 2.27 -21.31
C MET A 705 23.81 3.21 -21.39
N GLY A 706 23.69 4.27 -22.19
CA GLY A 706 24.80 5.13 -22.58
C GLY A 706 25.63 4.54 -23.71
N PHE A 707 25.02 3.71 -24.57
CA PHE A 707 25.66 3.22 -25.79
C PHE A 707 25.34 4.12 -26.97
N GLY A 708 26.34 4.45 -27.75
CA GLY A 708 26.17 5.15 -29.00
C GLY A 708 27.44 5.84 -29.47
N TYR A 709 27.25 6.93 -30.20
CA TYR A 709 28.31 7.60 -30.93
C TYR A 709 29.54 8.00 -30.10
N PHE A 710 29.31 8.39 -28.84
CA PHE A 710 30.36 8.84 -27.93
C PHE A 710 31.00 7.72 -27.11
N THR A 711 30.58 6.48 -27.30
CA THR A 711 31.07 5.32 -26.53
C THR A 711 31.45 4.14 -27.43
N PRO A 712 32.30 4.32 -28.46
CA PRO A 712 32.75 3.23 -29.34
C PRO A 712 33.44 2.09 -28.58
N GLU A 713 34.00 2.37 -27.39
CA GLU A 713 34.73 1.42 -26.56
C GLU A 713 33.90 0.24 -26.05
N PHE A 714 32.56 0.25 -26.19
CA PHE A 714 31.70 -0.88 -25.82
C PHE A 714 31.43 -1.86 -26.97
N TYR A 715 31.97 -1.59 -28.16
CA TYR A 715 31.79 -2.41 -29.36
C TYR A 715 33.09 -3.11 -29.77
N THR A 716 32.95 -4.26 -30.43
CA THR A 716 34.10 -4.98 -31.05
C THR A 716 34.31 -4.52 -32.49
N ASP A 717 33.21 -4.33 -33.22
CA ASP A 717 33.18 -4.03 -34.65
C ASP A 717 32.12 -2.98 -34.98
N HIS A 718 31.79 -2.11 -34.00
CA HIS A 718 30.81 -1.03 -34.12
C HIS A 718 29.34 -1.49 -34.27
N ILE A 719 29.09 -2.81 -34.25
CA ILE A 719 27.75 -3.41 -34.27
C ILE A 719 27.57 -4.31 -33.05
N HIS A 720 28.50 -5.23 -32.83
CA HIS A 720 28.46 -6.22 -31.76
C HIS A 720 29.15 -5.69 -30.50
N GLN A 721 28.49 -5.86 -29.36
CA GLN A 721 29.02 -5.46 -28.07
C GLN A 721 30.24 -6.32 -27.72
N ASN A 722 31.30 -5.68 -27.23
CA ASN A 722 32.43 -6.41 -26.64
C ASN A 722 32.09 -6.86 -25.21
N VAL A 723 33.05 -7.46 -24.50
CA VAL A 723 32.85 -7.95 -23.13
C VAL A 723 32.34 -6.87 -22.17
N ALA A 724 32.84 -5.64 -22.27
CA ALA A 724 32.39 -4.53 -21.42
C ALA A 724 30.99 -4.04 -21.80
N GLY A 725 30.66 -4.06 -23.09
CA GLY A 725 29.32 -3.75 -23.57
C GLY A 725 28.29 -4.79 -23.10
N ASN A 726 28.60 -6.07 -23.27
CA ASN A 726 27.78 -7.19 -22.83
C ASN A 726 27.48 -7.15 -21.33
N ALA A 727 28.46 -6.79 -20.50
CA ALA A 727 28.30 -6.68 -19.05
C ALA A 727 27.33 -5.56 -18.61
N ARG A 728 27.02 -4.59 -19.48
CA ARG A 728 26.08 -3.49 -19.19
C ARG A 728 24.64 -3.80 -19.56
N ILE A 729 24.38 -4.75 -20.46
CA ILE A 729 23.01 -5.09 -20.87
C ILE A 729 22.13 -5.53 -19.68
N PRO A 730 22.59 -6.43 -18.79
CA PRO A 730 21.78 -6.85 -17.64
C PRO A 730 21.39 -5.70 -16.70
N THR A 731 22.29 -4.74 -16.48
CA THR A 731 22.08 -3.62 -15.55
C THR A 731 21.00 -2.64 -16.01
N TRP A 732 20.53 -2.76 -17.26
CA TRP A 732 19.45 -1.97 -17.83
C TRP A 732 18.20 -2.81 -18.13
N VAL A 733 18.39 -3.98 -18.72
CA VAL A 733 17.29 -4.87 -19.11
C VAL A 733 16.62 -5.48 -17.89
N ALA A 734 17.37 -6.04 -16.94
CA ALA A 734 16.77 -6.73 -15.80
C ALA A 734 15.95 -5.79 -14.89
N PRO A 735 16.43 -4.58 -14.52
CA PRO A 735 15.62 -3.63 -13.78
C PRO A 735 14.34 -3.21 -14.51
N PHE A 736 14.40 -3.02 -15.84
CA PHE A 736 13.21 -2.71 -16.63
C PHE A 736 12.18 -3.85 -16.60
N ILE A 737 12.62 -5.10 -16.78
CA ILE A 737 11.72 -6.26 -16.73
C ILE A 737 11.11 -6.44 -15.33
N ARG A 738 11.86 -6.16 -14.26
CA ARG A 738 11.34 -6.22 -12.89
C ARG A 738 10.22 -5.22 -12.62
N LEU A 739 10.13 -4.12 -13.37
CA LEU A 739 8.98 -3.20 -13.30
C LEU A 739 7.70 -3.76 -13.95
N LEU A 740 7.80 -4.86 -14.70
CA LEU A 740 6.68 -5.49 -15.41
C LEU A 740 6.16 -6.71 -14.63
N ARG A 741 4.99 -7.23 -15.04
CA ARG A 741 4.36 -8.42 -14.45
C ARG A 741 4.10 -9.50 -15.51
N PRO A 742 4.30 -10.79 -15.19
CA PRO A 742 3.84 -11.87 -16.05
C PRO A 742 2.32 -11.84 -16.17
N ILE A 743 1.83 -12.17 -17.37
CA ILE A 743 0.41 -12.27 -17.66
C ILE A 743 -0.02 -13.64 -17.10
N SER A 744 -0.69 -13.64 -15.94
CA SER A 744 -1.09 -14.84 -15.20
C SER A 744 -1.90 -15.82 -16.03
#